data_AF-A0A8T8SVC8-F1
#
_entry.id   AF-A0A8T8SVC8-F1
#
_cell.length_a   1.000
_cell.length_b   1.000
_cell.length_c   1.000
_cell.angle_alpha   90.00
_cell.angle_beta   90.00
_cell.angle_gamma   90.00
#
_symmetry.space_group_name_H-M   'P 1'
#
loop_
_entity.id
_entity.type
_entity.pdbx_description
1 polymer ?
#
loop_
_entity_poly.entity_id
_entity_poly.type
_entity_poly.pdbx_seq_one_letter_code
_entity_poly.pdbx_strand_id
1 'polypeptide(L)'
;ETLAQRWSSEGWSTYLSITGAVIGWVRGTGLMEQSNIVAESLEKLGLRTFSPVEMAFNILGLLSPVMSSFAQIEPIQADLGGGFDRVPDLAEKTAEIRTAIRAEAEKRRVLAMENSADFRVIHGAAAEALHQKVSVQPRSNFRFEQPKIGDTEELKSIAKMEGPIDPNKVVVITGFAEVGPWGSARTRWEQEARGELTIEGVIEMAWMMGMIRHVNGKLKNGKPYVGWVDAASDEPVEDKDMKARYEKEIISHAGVRFIEPELFKGYDPARKGFTQEIELSHDLEPLEVSGAEADKYKREHGDKVDVWETAPGSDSWLVMLKKGARVFVPKAVSFERLVAGQIPTGWSGARYGIPEEIVSQVDRTTLWVLVCVAEALVMSGISDPYELYEHVHISEVGISIGSGMGGMQSLSAMFRDRRNDIDVQKDILQETFINVASGWVNLLLMSSSGPIKTPVGACATALQSVEIAAETILSGKAKVMLAGGFDDFSEEGSVEFANMNATSNAKAELAAGREPSEMSRPTTTTRAGFMESQGSGVQVLMSLATALEMGCPIQAIVAYSSTHTDKQGRSIPAPGHGVMSAALPLQRSLASWGLTADDIGAVSMHGTSTAANDKNESHVYHEMFKLIGRSPGHAVPAMAQKWLCGHSKGGAASWALNEVIQSLQTSIVAGNRNADDISPELRNFSYLLYASTSIQRTVQDLNAALLTSFGFGQVGGILLVLHPAHVLARLADDELNSYRGRVAKRHGITYTRMHSALTHGDLVQVKDSPPYPAELEDAVLQNLNARAGSTTSGTWAFKAPLAAFPALAERKTVAKSTTAIEQEAGIARMMAGVQGVGVDVEDMNAFPADNETFIERNFTPAEITYCRAQPDARASFCGRFAAKEAVFKAMGVPSKGAAAPMRDIEILPSPTGPKVTLSGEAAKVSKETSSFLVSISHADSVAIAVAHRIGG
;
A
#
# COMPACT_ATOMS: atom_id res chain seq x y z
N GLU A 1 -42.35 45.71 -10.04
CA GLU A 1 -43.71 46.27 -9.99
C GLU A 1 -44.22 46.73 -11.36
N THR A 2 -43.54 47.63 -12.07
CA THR A 2 -43.97 48.08 -13.43
C THR A 2 -44.19 46.93 -14.41
N LEU A 3 -43.42 45.84 -14.29
CA LEU A 3 -43.58 44.64 -15.10
C LEU A 3 -44.98 44.01 -14.99
N ALA A 4 -45.66 44.08 -13.84
CA ALA A 4 -47.03 43.57 -13.70
C ALA A 4 -48.03 44.36 -14.56
N GLN A 5 -47.83 45.68 -14.70
CA GLN A 5 -48.65 46.52 -15.58
C GLN A 5 -48.27 46.38 -17.06
N ARG A 6 -46.98 46.15 -17.34
CA ARG A 6 -46.46 45.95 -18.71
C ARG A 6 -46.87 44.60 -19.29
N TRP A 7 -47.07 43.59 -18.43
CA TRP A 7 -47.51 42.25 -18.83
C TRP A 7 -48.77 42.30 -19.70
N SER A 8 -49.78 43.09 -19.30
CA SER A 8 -51.03 43.23 -20.06
C SER A 8 -50.98 44.26 -21.19
N SER A 9 -50.02 45.20 -21.19
CA SER A 9 -50.01 46.33 -22.13
C SER A 9 -49.04 46.21 -23.30
N GLU A 10 -48.08 45.27 -23.26
CA GLU A 10 -46.97 45.21 -24.24
C GLU A 10 -46.92 43.92 -25.09
N GLY A 11 -47.97 43.10 -25.06
CA GLY A 11 -48.16 41.98 -26.00
C GLY A 11 -47.27 40.75 -25.77
N TRP A 12 -46.50 40.68 -24.69
CA TRP A 12 -45.66 39.53 -24.33
C TRP A 12 -46.25 38.64 -23.22
N SER A 13 -47.49 38.87 -22.80
CA SER A 13 -48.20 38.09 -21.77
C SER A 13 -48.33 36.61 -22.09
N THR A 14 -48.34 36.24 -23.37
CA THR A 14 -48.42 34.84 -23.82
C THR A 14 -47.09 34.09 -23.72
N TYR A 15 -45.96 34.79 -23.54
CA TYR A 15 -44.62 34.19 -23.48
C TYR A 15 -44.05 34.13 -22.06
N LEU A 16 -44.41 35.08 -21.20
CA LEU A 16 -43.89 35.18 -19.84
C LEU A 16 -45.04 35.40 -18.87
N SER A 17 -45.05 34.68 -17.75
CA SER A 17 -45.90 34.99 -16.59
C SER A 17 -45.10 35.76 -15.54
N ILE A 18 -45.77 36.55 -14.71
CA ILE A 18 -45.11 37.38 -13.69
C ILE A 18 -45.53 36.94 -12.30
N THR A 19 -44.52 36.58 -11.51
CA THR A 19 -44.68 36.30 -10.08
C THR A 19 -43.67 37.15 -9.31
N GLY A 20 -44.14 38.26 -8.75
CA GLY A 20 -43.34 39.12 -7.89
C GLY A 20 -43.33 38.59 -6.47
N ALA A 21 -42.16 38.20 -5.96
CA ALA A 21 -41.95 37.85 -4.56
C ALA A 21 -41.36 39.04 -3.80
N VAL A 22 -42.08 39.55 -2.80
CA VAL A 22 -41.56 40.56 -1.87
C VAL A 22 -40.81 39.84 -0.78
N ILE A 23 -39.49 39.66 -0.98
CA ILE A 23 -38.64 38.89 -0.06
C ILE A 23 -38.40 39.68 1.22
N GLY A 24 -38.78 39.10 2.36
CA GLY A 24 -38.54 39.65 3.69
C GLY A 24 -37.12 39.46 4.20
N TRP A 25 -36.94 39.55 5.52
CA TRP A 25 -35.64 39.49 6.16
C TRP A 25 -35.04 38.08 6.18
N VAL A 26 -33.98 37.82 5.40
CA VAL A 26 -33.32 36.50 5.29
C VAL A 26 -31.96 36.49 5.98
N ARG A 27 -31.90 35.80 7.12
CA ARG A 27 -30.69 35.61 7.94
C ARG A 27 -29.63 34.81 7.20
N GLY A 28 -28.36 35.10 7.50
CA GLY A 28 -27.23 34.28 7.04
C GLY A 28 -26.86 34.45 5.56
N THR A 29 -27.52 35.34 4.83
CA THR A 29 -27.06 35.77 3.51
C THR A 29 -25.90 36.75 3.69
N GLY A 30 -24.87 36.71 2.84
CA GLY A 30 -23.75 37.66 2.89
C GLY A 30 -24.18 39.14 2.78
N LEU A 31 -25.41 39.40 2.29
CA LEU A 31 -26.02 40.74 2.24
C LEU A 31 -26.60 41.20 3.59
N MET A 32 -27.12 40.28 4.41
CA MET A 32 -27.78 40.59 5.69
C MET A 32 -27.01 40.07 6.91
N GLU A 33 -25.81 39.52 6.73
CA GLU A 33 -25.02 38.90 7.80
C GLU A 33 -24.77 39.83 9.00
N GLN A 34 -24.41 41.09 8.73
CA GLN A 34 -24.22 42.11 9.77
C GLN A 34 -25.52 42.46 10.53
N SER A 35 -26.66 42.11 9.95
CA SER A 35 -27.99 42.33 10.50
C SER A 35 -28.56 41.08 11.18
N ASN A 36 -27.82 39.95 11.22
CA ASN A 36 -28.21 38.77 11.99
C ASN A 36 -28.29 39.07 13.50
N ILE A 37 -27.40 39.93 14.02
CA ILE A 37 -27.32 40.24 15.46
C ILE A 37 -28.59 40.89 16.01
N VAL A 38 -29.39 41.54 15.16
CA VAL A 38 -30.64 42.21 15.55
C VAL A 38 -31.88 41.35 15.27
N ALA A 39 -31.74 40.23 14.56
CA ALA A 39 -32.86 39.42 14.08
C ALA A 39 -33.75 38.92 15.24
N GLU A 40 -33.16 38.37 16.31
CA GLU A 40 -33.93 37.90 17.47
C GLU A 40 -34.74 39.02 18.13
N SER A 41 -34.12 40.19 18.29
CA SER A 41 -34.77 41.37 18.88
C SER A 41 -35.89 41.91 17.99
N LEU A 42 -35.75 41.81 16.67
CA LEU A 42 -36.80 42.16 15.71
C LEU A 42 -37.96 41.14 15.76
N GLU A 43 -37.69 39.85 15.91
CA GLU A 43 -38.73 38.83 16.08
C GLU A 43 -39.53 39.00 17.37
N LYS A 44 -38.89 39.49 18.44
CA LYS A 44 -39.58 39.88 19.69
C LYS A 44 -40.61 41.00 19.50
N LEU A 45 -40.52 41.78 18.41
CA LEU A 45 -41.53 42.77 18.03
C LEU A 45 -42.73 42.16 17.27
N GLY A 46 -42.80 40.83 17.15
CA GLY A 46 -43.85 40.11 16.42
C GLY A 46 -43.57 39.96 14.92
N LEU A 47 -42.35 40.28 14.48
CA LEU A 47 -41.88 40.08 13.11
C LEU A 47 -41.40 38.64 12.89
N ARG A 48 -41.30 38.21 11.64
CA ARG A 48 -40.71 36.91 11.27
C ARG A 48 -39.50 37.10 10.37
N THR A 49 -38.33 36.67 10.82
CA THR A 49 -37.19 36.49 9.92
C THR A 49 -37.16 35.07 9.37
N PHE A 50 -36.46 34.89 8.25
CA PHE A 50 -36.36 33.61 7.55
C PHE A 50 -34.89 33.17 7.48
N SER A 51 -34.66 31.87 7.51
CA SER A 51 -33.42 31.27 7.03
C SER A 51 -33.42 31.19 5.50
N PRO A 52 -32.26 30.94 4.86
CA PRO A 52 -32.21 30.73 3.41
C PRO A 52 -33.09 29.57 2.96
N VAL A 53 -33.19 28.50 3.78
CA VAL A 53 -34.04 27.33 3.49
C VAL A 53 -35.53 27.67 3.59
N GLU A 54 -35.96 28.42 4.60
CA GLU A 54 -37.36 28.87 4.74
C GLU A 54 -37.77 29.79 3.58
N MET A 55 -36.91 30.75 3.19
CA MET A 55 -37.21 31.63 2.07
C MET A 55 -37.19 30.89 0.73
N ALA A 56 -36.27 29.93 0.54
CA ALA A 56 -36.27 29.06 -0.62
C ALA A 56 -37.56 28.24 -0.71
N PHE A 57 -38.04 27.68 0.40
CA PHE A 57 -39.34 26.99 0.46
C PHE A 57 -40.50 27.91 0.05
N ASN A 58 -40.54 29.14 0.56
CA ASN A 58 -41.58 30.11 0.20
C ASN A 58 -41.55 30.46 -1.30
N ILE A 59 -40.37 30.66 -1.88
CA ILE A 59 -40.20 30.94 -3.31
C ILE A 59 -40.60 29.71 -4.16
N LEU A 60 -40.20 28.51 -3.76
CA LEU A 60 -40.59 27.27 -4.44
C LEU A 60 -42.10 27.04 -4.41
N GLY A 61 -42.80 27.46 -3.34
CA GLY A 61 -44.26 27.44 -3.28
C GLY A 61 -44.93 28.25 -4.39
N LEU A 62 -44.30 29.35 -4.82
CA LEU A 62 -44.77 30.19 -5.93
C LEU A 62 -44.56 29.54 -7.31
N LEU A 63 -43.71 28.51 -7.39
CA LEU A 63 -43.51 27.69 -8.59
C LEU A 63 -44.42 26.45 -8.62
N SER A 64 -45.31 26.28 -7.63
CA SER A 64 -46.28 25.19 -7.64
C SER A 64 -47.21 25.27 -8.87
N PRO A 65 -47.74 24.14 -9.37
CA PRO A 65 -48.65 24.14 -10.52
C PRO A 65 -49.86 25.08 -10.34
N VAL A 66 -50.36 25.21 -9.10
CA VAL A 66 -51.46 26.10 -8.75
C VAL A 66 -51.04 27.57 -8.94
N MET A 67 -49.95 28.00 -8.32
CA MET A 67 -49.47 29.37 -8.45
C MET A 67 -49.04 29.70 -9.89
N SER A 68 -48.41 28.75 -10.58
CA SER A 68 -48.05 28.89 -12.00
C SER A 68 -49.29 29.10 -12.89
N SER A 69 -50.39 28.37 -12.62
CA SER A 69 -51.64 28.55 -13.36
C SER A 69 -52.28 29.93 -13.13
N PHE A 70 -52.22 30.45 -11.91
CA PHE A 70 -52.67 31.81 -11.61
C PHE A 70 -51.80 32.86 -12.29
N ALA A 71 -50.48 32.67 -12.30
CA ALA A 71 -49.52 33.59 -12.90
C ALA A 71 -49.67 33.73 -14.43
N GLN A 72 -50.26 32.72 -15.09
CA GLN A 72 -50.59 32.77 -16.53
C GLN A 72 -51.85 33.58 -16.83
N ILE A 73 -52.74 33.73 -15.85
CA ILE A 73 -53.99 34.47 -15.99
C ILE A 73 -53.76 35.94 -15.60
N GLU A 74 -53.02 36.17 -14.52
CA GLU A 74 -52.69 37.51 -14.04
C GLU A 74 -51.35 37.53 -13.28
N PRO A 75 -50.64 38.67 -13.24
CA PRO A 75 -49.45 38.80 -12.42
C PRO A 75 -49.73 38.56 -10.94
N ILE A 76 -48.94 37.68 -10.31
CA ILE A 76 -49.00 37.42 -8.86
C ILE A 76 -48.05 38.37 -8.13
N GLN A 77 -48.50 38.91 -7.01
CA GLN A 77 -47.66 39.57 -6.01
C GLN A 77 -47.76 38.82 -4.68
N ALA A 78 -46.69 38.13 -4.30
CA ALA A 78 -46.60 37.35 -3.08
C ALA A 78 -45.80 38.11 -2.02
N ASP A 79 -46.44 38.43 -0.91
CA ASP A 79 -45.78 39.03 0.24
C ASP A 79 -45.11 37.95 1.10
N LEU A 80 -43.78 37.88 1.02
CA LEU A 80 -42.92 37.04 1.84
C LEU A 80 -42.14 37.90 2.84
N GLY A 81 -42.66 39.08 3.17
CA GLY A 81 -42.02 40.16 3.91
C GLY A 81 -41.87 39.90 5.41
N GLY A 82 -42.58 38.91 5.98
CA GLY A 82 -42.48 38.57 7.40
C GLY A 82 -43.09 39.61 8.35
N GLY A 83 -44.00 40.45 7.84
CA GLY A 83 -44.70 41.48 8.62
C GLY A 83 -43.89 42.75 8.88
N PHE A 84 -42.72 42.90 8.24
CA PHE A 84 -41.83 44.06 8.42
C PHE A 84 -42.43 45.38 7.90
N ASP A 85 -43.38 45.30 6.97
CA ASP A 85 -44.22 46.39 6.48
C ASP A 85 -45.10 47.01 7.58
N ARG A 86 -45.39 46.26 8.64
CA ARG A 86 -46.28 46.69 9.74
C ARG A 86 -45.57 47.51 10.81
N VAL A 87 -44.24 47.65 10.75
CA VAL A 87 -43.45 48.36 11.75
C VAL A 87 -42.99 49.71 11.20
N PRO A 88 -43.51 50.84 11.72
CA PRO A 88 -43.04 52.16 11.33
C PRO A 88 -41.60 52.37 11.83
N ASP A 89 -40.84 53.17 11.07
CA ASP A 89 -39.48 53.58 11.39
C ASP A 89 -38.53 52.39 11.67
N LEU A 90 -38.71 51.30 10.92
CA LEU A 90 -37.94 50.06 11.05
C LEU A 90 -36.42 50.30 11.08
N ALA A 91 -35.91 51.24 10.28
CA ALA A 91 -34.50 51.58 10.23
C ALA A 91 -33.98 52.15 11.57
N GLU A 92 -34.77 53.03 12.21
CA GLU A 92 -34.44 53.61 13.51
C GLU A 92 -34.48 52.55 14.60
N LYS A 93 -35.55 51.74 14.67
CA LYS A 93 -35.66 50.63 15.63
C LYS A 93 -34.53 49.62 15.49
N THR A 94 -34.15 49.31 14.25
CA THR A 94 -33.01 48.41 13.98
C THR A 94 -31.70 49.02 14.48
N ALA A 95 -31.50 50.32 14.29
CA ALA A 95 -30.31 51.04 14.76
C ALA A 95 -30.27 51.14 16.30
N GLU A 96 -31.40 51.38 16.95
CA GLU A 96 -31.55 51.39 18.41
C GLU A 96 -31.19 50.03 19.02
N ILE A 97 -31.78 48.95 18.50
CA ILE A 97 -31.49 47.57 18.93
C ILE A 97 -29.99 47.28 18.78
N ARG A 98 -29.41 47.61 17.63
CA ARG A 98 -27.98 47.41 17.36
C ARG A 98 -27.10 48.18 18.35
N THR A 99 -27.46 49.42 18.63
CA THR A 99 -26.73 50.29 19.56
C THR A 99 -26.82 49.75 20.98
N ALA A 100 -27.99 49.31 21.42
CA ALA A 100 -28.20 48.71 22.74
C ALA A 100 -27.35 47.43 22.92
N ILE A 101 -27.35 46.54 21.93
CA ILE A 101 -26.55 45.30 21.97
C ILE A 101 -25.05 45.63 22.07
N ARG A 102 -24.55 46.58 21.25
CA ARG A 102 -23.15 46.99 21.27
C ARG A 102 -22.75 47.67 22.58
N ALA A 103 -23.61 48.55 23.10
CA ALA A 103 -23.36 49.25 24.35
C ALA A 103 -23.27 48.28 25.53
N GLU A 104 -24.17 47.29 25.60
CA GLU A 104 -24.14 46.26 26.65
C GLU A 104 -22.91 45.35 26.52
N ALA A 105 -22.55 44.93 25.30
CA ALA A 105 -21.35 44.14 25.04
C ALA A 105 -20.07 44.90 25.46
N GLU A 106 -19.97 46.18 25.12
CA GLU A 106 -18.82 47.02 25.47
C GLU A 106 -18.74 47.23 26.98
N LYS A 107 -19.87 47.53 27.63
CA LYS A 107 -19.94 47.65 29.09
C LYS A 107 -19.43 46.38 29.77
N ARG A 108 -19.87 45.19 29.31
CA ARG A 108 -19.41 43.90 29.86
C ARG A 108 -17.92 43.67 29.62
N ARG A 109 -17.41 44.03 28.44
CA ARG A 109 -15.99 43.90 28.09
C ARG A 109 -15.12 44.76 28.99
N VAL A 110 -15.48 46.04 29.16
CA VAL A 110 -14.78 46.98 30.05
C VAL A 110 -14.83 46.48 31.49
N LEU A 111 -15.99 46.07 31.99
CA LEU A 111 -16.11 45.51 33.35
C LEU A 111 -15.25 44.26 33.54
N ALA A 112 -15.16 43.37 32.55
CA ALA A 112 -14.32 42.18 32.64
C ALA A 112 -12.82 42.53 32.65
N MET A 113 -12.40 43.51 31.84
CA MET A 113 -11.01 44.00 31.82
C MET A 113 -10.64 44.69 33.13
N GLU A 114 -11.50 45.58 33.64
CA GLU A 114 -11.30 46.26 34.93
C GLU A 114 -11.25 45.25 36.08
N ASN A 115 -12.18 44.30 36.16
CA ASN A 115 -12.15 43.24 37.17
C ASN A 115 -10.86 42.42 37.12
N SER A 116 -10.34 42.13 35.92
CA SER A 116 -9.06 41.42 35.75
C SER A 116 -7.88 42.27 36.21
N ALA A 117 -7.89 43.57 35.92
CA ALA A 117 -6.85 44.51 36.34
C ALA A 117 -6.87 44.72 37.87
N ASP A 118 -8.05 44.94 38.46
CA ASP A 118 -8.25 45.04 39.90
C ASP A 118 -7.78 43.77 40.63
N PHE A 119 -8.14 42.60 40.10
CA PHE A 119 -7.66 41.33 40.63
C PHE A 119 -6.12 41.25 40.65
N ARG A 120 -5.47 41.66 39.56
CA ARG A 120 -4.00 41.71 39.46
C ARG A 120 -3.38 42.71 40.43
N VAL A 121 -4.00 43.87 40.66
CA VAL A 121 -3.51 44.89 41.60
C VAL A 121 -3.65 44.42 43.05
N ILE A 122 -4.80 43.83 43.42
CA ILE A 122 -5.10 43.40 44.79
C ILE A 122 -4.30 42.15 45.17
N HIS A 123 -4.20 41.16 44.27
CA HIS A 123 -3.64 39.84 44.57
C HIS A 123 -2.25 39.59 43.96
N GLY A 124 -1.76 40.50 43.12
CA GLY A 124 -0.47 40.40 42.44
C GLY A 124 -0.47 39.46 41.23
N ALA A 125 0.55 39.60 40.37
CA ALA A 125 0.69 38.81 39.14
C ALA A 125 0.84 37.29 39.37
N ALA A 126 1.33 36.88 40.54
CA ALA A 126 1.46 35.47 40.89
C ALA A 126 0.10 34.79 41.15
N ALA A 127 -0.86 35.51 41.75
CA ALA A 127 -2.22 35.00 41.94
C ALA A 127 -2.98 34.93 40.60
N GLU A 128 -2.80 35.91 39.73
CA GLU A 128 -3.35 35.89 38.36
C GLU A 128 -2.82 34.70 37.54
N ALA A 129 -1.52 34.41 37.64
CA ALA A 129 -0.89 33.27 36.96
C ALA A 129 -1.48 31.92 37.38
N LEU A 130 -1.96 31.76 38.63
CA LEU A 130 -2.65 30.55 39.09
C LEU A 130 -4.04 30.37 38.46
N HIS A 131 -4.67 31.46 37.99
CA HIS A 131 -5.95 31.44 37.30
C HIS A 131 -5.82 31.38 35.78
N GLN A 132 -4.61 31.57 35.24
CA GLN A 132 -4.35 31.40 33.82
C GLN A 132 -4.40 29.91 33.44
N LYS A 133 -5.30 29.58 32.52
CA LYS A 133 -5.37 28.23 31.95
C LYS A 133 -4.16 28.03 31.03
N VAL A 134 -3.29 27.09 31.37
CA VAL A 134 -2.23 26.64 30.46
C VAL A 134 -2.86 25.76 29.39
N SER A 135 -2.83 26.22 28.14
CA SER A 135 -3.28 25.43 26.99
C SER A 135 -2.14 24.52 26.55
N VAL A 136 -2.35 23.20 26.63
CA VAL A 136 -1.42 22.20 26.09
C VAL A 136 -1.64 22.12 24.58
N GLN A 137 -0.63 22.50 23.82
CA GLN A 137 -0.67 22.40 22.37
C GLN A 137 -0.33 20.96 21.95
N PRO A 138 -1.12 20.35 21.05
CA PRO A 138 -0.82 19.02 20.54
C PRO A 138 0.47 19.06 19.71
N ARG A 139 1.30 18.02 19.87
CA ARG A 139 2.43 17.73 19.00
C ARG A 139 2.09 16.54 18.13
N SER A 140 2.77 16.44 16.99
CA SER A 140 2.62 15.29 16.11
C SER A 140 3.05 14.00 16.83
N ASN A 141 2.35 12.90 16.54
CA ASN A 141 2.71 11.58 17.01
C ASN A 141 2.47 10.56 15.89
N PHE A 142 3.50 10.38 15.06
CA PHE A 142 3.52 9.35 14.03
C PHE A 142 3.35 7.96 14.65
N ARG A 143 2.24 7.30 14.33
CA ARG A 143 1.88 5.99 14.89
C ARG A 143 2.43 4.82 14.09
N PHE A 144 2.66 5.01 12.78
CA PHE A 144 2.99 3.95 11.83
C PHE A 144 2.09 2.72 12.06
N GLU A 145 0.78 2.94 11.97
CA GLU A 145 -0.22 1.96 12.39
C GLU A 145 -0.05 0.64 11.62
N GLN A 146 -0.07 -0.45 12.39
CA GLN A 146 -0.11 -1.82 11.89
C GLN A 146 -1.55 -2.35 11.98
N PRO A 147 -1.90 -3.42 11.24
CA PRO A 147 -3.21 -4.06 11.34
C PRO A 147 -3.55 -4.39 12.79
N LYS A 148 -4.72 -3.94 13.25
CA LYS A 148 -5.19 -4.26 14.60
C LYS A 148 -5.51 -5.75 14.67
N ILE A 149 -4.88 -6.46 15.59
CA ILE A 149 -5.21 -7.85 15.88
C ILE A 149 -6.28 -7.83 16.98
N GLY A 150 -7.55 -7.83 16.54
CA GLY A 150 -8.73 -7.95 17.40
C GLY A 150 -8.72 -9.23 18.23
N ASP A 151 -9.62 -9.35 19.20
CA ASP A 151 -9.75 -10.57 20.01
C ASP A 151 -10.24 -11.78 19.18
N THR A 152 -10.22 -12.98 19.75
CA THR A 152 -10.59 -14.21 19.02
C THR A 152 -12.02 -14.15 18.48
N GLU A 153 -12.97 -13.55 19.21
CA GLU A 153 -14.37 -13.45 18.80
C GLU A 153 -14.57 -12.41 17.69
N GLU A 154 -13.88 -11.28 17.77
CA GLU A 154 -13.85 -10.27 16.71
C GLU A 154 -13.30 -10.87 15.41
N LEU A 155 -12.17 -11.60 15.49
CA LEU A 155 -11.56 -12.25 14.32
C LEU A 155 -12.49 -13.30 13.71
N LYS A 156 -13.14 -14.13 14.53
CA LYS A 156 -14.15 -15.11 14.08
C LYS A 156 -15.39 -14.45 13.48
N SER A 157 -15.77 -13.24 13.93
CA SER A 157 -16.90 -12.51 13.33
C SER A 157 -16.62 -12.06 11.89
N ILE A 158 -15.34 -11.88 11.55
CA ILE A 158 -14.88 -11.45 10.22
C ILE A 158 -14.61 -12.67 9.34
N ALA A 159 -13.92 -13.67 9.88
CA ALA A 159 -13.60 -14.91 9.17
C ALA A 159 -14.89 -15.69 8.86
N LYS A 160 -15.05 -16.15 7.62
CA LYS A 160 -16.24 -16.93 7.21
C LYS A 160 -16.05 -18.44 7.31
N MET A 161 -14.88 -18.90 7.73
CA MET A 161 -14.54 -20.32 7.84
C MET A 161 -13.55 -20.56 8.98
N GLU A 162 -13.79 -21.61 9.77
CA GLU A 162 -13.00 -22.00 10.95
C GLU A 162 -12.09 -23.23 10.73
N GLY A 163 -12.11 -23.83 9.53
CA GLY A 163 -11.32 -25.03 9.24
C GLY A 163 -9.80 -24.77 9.21
N PRO A 164 -8.98 -25.78 9.53
CA PRO A 164 -7.52 -25.63 9.54
C PRO A 164 -7.00 -25.23 8.17
N ILE A 165 -5.94 -24.43 8.15
CA ILE A 165 -5.29 -23.97 6.93
C ILE A 165 -3.83 -24.41 6.93
N ASP A 166 -3.32 -24.84 5.77
CA ASP A 166 -1.89 -25.13 5.62
C ASP A 166 -1.12 -23.81 5.48
N PRO A 167 -0.34 -23.39 6.49
CA PRO A 167 0.33 -22.09 6.46
C PRO A 167 1.45 -22.02 5.41
N ASN A 168 1.87 -23.15 4.82
CA ASN A 168 2.82 -23.15 3.71
C ASN A 168 2.17 -22.88 2.36
N LYS A 169 0.83 -22.97 2.27
CA LYS A 169 0.05 -22.75 1.03
C LYS A 169 -0.70 -21.43 1.01
N VAL A 170 -0.42 -20.55 1.97
CA VAL A 170 -1.01 -19.21 2.04
C VAL A 170 0.09 -18.19 1.89
N VAL A 171 -0.14 -17.22 1.00
CA VAL A 171 0.76 -16.10 0.78
C VAL A 171 0.15 -14.86 1.43
N VAL A 172 0.96 -14.17 2.22
CA VAL A 172 0.58 -12.95 2.93
C VAL A 172 1.50 -11.81 2.54
N ILE A 173 0.96 -10.58 2.56
CA ILE A 173 1.74 -9.35 2.46
C ILE A 173 2.04 -8.90 3.88
N THR A 174 3.31 -8.72 4.21
CA THR A 174 3.74 -8.34 5.56
C THR A 174 4.15 -6.88 5.69
N GLY A 175 4.52 -6.24 4.59
CA GLY A 175 4.80 -4.81 4.53
C GLY A 175 4.63 -4.26 3.13
N PHE A 176 4.42 -2.96 3.01
CA PHE A 176 4.28 -2.27 1.75
C PHE A 176 4.74 -0.82 1.86
N ALA A 177 5.16 -0.24 0.73
CA ALA A 177 5.49 1.17 0.62
C ALA A 177 5.35 1.65 -0.83
N GLU A 178 5.40 2.96 -1.01
CA GLU A 178 5.41 3.61 -2.32
C GLU A 178 6.15 4.94 -2.27
N VAL A 179 6.65 5.36 -3.42
CA VAL A 179 7.07 6.72 -3.71
C VAL A 179 6.28 7.15 -4.94
N GLY A 180 5.42 8.16 -4.78
CA GLY A 180 4.57 8.68 -5.84
C GLY A 180 4.28 10.17 -5.70
N PRO A 181 3.33 10.72 -6.46
CA PRO A 181 3.05 12.16 -6.48
C PRO A 181 2.58 12.75 -5.15
N TRP A 182 2.06 11.92 -4.25
CA TRP A 182 1.65 12.31 -2.90
C TRP A 182 2.62 11.81 -1.83
N GLY A 183 3.87 11.52 -2.20
CA GLY A 183 4.90 11.07 -1.26
C GLY A 183 4.82 9.58 -0.96
N SER A 184 4.66 9.25 0.32
CA SER A 184 4.59 7.87 0.81
C SER A 184 3.17 7.30 0.78
N ALA A 185 3.02 6.01 1.09
CA ALA A 185 1.71 5.38 1.20
C ALA A 185 0.83 6.00 2.30
N ARG A 186 1.44 6.64 3.32
CA ARG A 186 0.71 7.29 4.42
C ARG A 186 0.09 8.60 3.95
N THR A 187 0.90 9.49 3.39
CA THR A 187 0.47 10.81 2.92
C THR A 187 -0.49 10.70 1.73
N ARG A 188 -0.24 9.75 0.82
CA ARG A 188 -1.18 9.43 -0.27
C ARG A 188 -2.51 8.93 0.26
N TRP A 189 -2.54 8.06 1.27
CA TRP A 189 -3.78 7.56 1.88
C TRP A 189 -4.60 8.66 2.56
N GLU A 190 -3.97 9.60 3.26
CA GLU A 190 -4.68 10.73 3.85
C GLU A 190 -5.40 11.57 2.79
N GLN A 191 -4.70 11.88 1.69
CA GLN A 191 -5.29 12.62 0.59
C GLN A 191 -6.35 11.82 -0.17
N GLU A 192 -6.14 10.52 -0.36
CA GLU A 192 -7.07 9.61 -1.04
C GLU A 192 -8.35 9.37 -0.22
N ALA A 193 -8.23 9.01 1.05
CA ALA A 193 -9.36 8.69 1.90
C ALA A 193 -10.09 9.93 2.42
N ARG A 194 -9.37 11.02 2.78
CA ARG A 194 -9.95 12.19 3.46
C ARG A 194 -9.89 13.48 2.64
N GLY A 195 -8.88 13.64 1.78
CA GLY A 195 -8.72 14.84 0.94
C GLY A 195 -8.00 15.98 1.64
N GLU A 196 -7.46 15.71 2.82
CA GLU A 196 -6.65 16.62 3.62
C GLU A 196 -5.52 15.84 4.30
N LEU A 197 -4.36 16.48 4.44
CA LEU A 197 -3.23 15.93 5.19
C LEU A 197 -3.45 16.18 6.69
N THR A 198 -2.98 15.29 7.55
CA THR A 198 -2.88 15.53 9.00
C THR A 198 -1.67 16.40 9.33
N ILE A 199 -1.44 16.73 10.60
CA ILE A 199 -0.19 17.44 10.99
C ILE A 199 1.02 16.53 10.71
N GLU A 200 0.90 15.24 11.00
CA GLU A 200 1.89 14.22 10.67
C GLU A 200 2.13 14.16 9.16
N GLY A 201 1.06 14.13 8.35
CA GLY A 201 1.16 14.13 6.89
C GLY A 201 1.87 15.37 6.35
N VAL A 202 1.58 16.56 6.88
CA VAL A 202 2.27 17.79 6.51
C VAL A 202 3.74 17.78 6.93
N ILE A 203 4.08 17.27 8.12
CA ILE A 203 5.48 17.14 8.57
C ILE A 203 6.24 16.16 7.65
N GLU A 204 5.64 15.02 7.31
CA GLU A 204 6.27 14.03 6.44
C GLU A 204 6.50 14.60 5.03
N MET A 205 5.52 15.29 4.46
CA MET A 205 5.65 15.96 3.16
C MET A 205 6.69 17.09 3.20
N ALA A 206 6.64 17.96 4.22
CA ALA A 206 7.61 19.05 4.38
C ALA A 206 9.05 18.52 4.53
N TRP A 207 9.23 17.43 5.29
CA TRP A 207 10.52 16.76 5.43
C TRP A 207 10.98 16.19 4.09
N MET A 208 10.10 15.44 3.41
CA MET A 208 10.37 14.79 2.13
C MET A 208 10.76 15.79 1.04
N MET A 209 10.05 16.92 0.96
CA MET A 209 10.30 18.03 0.03
C MET A 209 11.49 18.90 0.45
N GLY A 210 12.11 18.61 1.59
CA GLY A 210 13.27 19.34 2.08
C GLY A 210 13.00 20.74 2.61
N MET A 211 11.75 21.05 2.93
CA MET A 211 11.33 22.31 3.54
C MET A 211 11.72 22.39 5.02
N ILE A 212 11.77 21.25 5.71
CA ILE A 212 12.20 21.16 7.11
C ILE A 212 13.30 20.12 7.30
N ARG A 213 14.04 20.26 8.39
CA ARG A 213 15.02 19.27 8.86
C ARG A 213 14.99 19.19 10.38
N HIS A 214 15.31 18.02 10.92
CA HIS A 214 15.40 17.85 12.37
C HIS A 214 16.77 18.34 12.87
N VAL A 215 16.78 18.98 14.04
CA VAL A 215 18.00 19.39 14.76
C VAL A 215 17.96 18.84 16.16
N ASN A 216 19.07 18.25 16.60
CA ASN A 216 19.33 17.92 17.99
C ASN A 216 20.70 18.51 18.37
N GLY A 217 20.71 19.74 18.87
CA GLY A 217 21.97 20.45 19.10
C GLY A 217 21.77 21.93 19.41
N LYS A 218 22.71 22.78 18.99
CA LYS A 218 22.62 24.24 19.14
C LYS A 218 22.13 24.88 17.85
N LEU A 219 21.18 25.80 17.96
CA LEU A 219 20.79 26.68 16.85
C LEU A 219 21.93 27.67 16.54
N LYS A 220 21.81 28.39 15.41
CA LYS A 220 22.72 29.48 15.03
C LYS A 220 22.89 30.56 16.13
N ASN A 221 21.87 30.76 16.96
CA ASN A 221 21.89 31.70 18.09
C ASN A 221 22.55 31.13 19.37
N GLY A 222 23.11 29.91 19.33
CA GLY A 222 23.80 29.25 20.43
C GLY A 222 22.89 28.56 21.45
N LYS A 223 21.56 28.70 21.35
CA LYS A 223 20.61 28.05 22.27
C LYS A 223 20.47 26.56 21.94
N PRO A 224 20.40 25.67 22.96
CA PRO A 224 20.08 24.28 22.74
C PRO A 224 18.64 24.16 22.22
N TYR A 225 18.44 23.31 21.22
CA TYR A 225 17.16 23.06 20.59
C TYR A 225 17.07 21.62 20.09
N VAL A 226 15.91 21.03 20.25
CA VAL A 226 15.55 19.72 19.71
C VAL A 226 14.20 19.86 19.03
N GLY A 227 14.14 19.57 17.73
CA GLY A 227 12.91 19.66 16.95
C GLY A 227 13.15 20.05 15.50
N TRP A 228 12.07 20.47 14.85
CA TRP A 228 12.08 20.87 13.44
C TRP A 228 12.61 22.29 13.28
N VAL A 229 13.44 22.49 12.26
CA VAL A 229 13.80 23.81 11.77
C VAL A 229 13.45 23.91 10.29
N ASP A 230 13.10 25.11 9.86
CA ASP A 230 12.97 25.45 8.46
C ASP A 230 14.32 25.31 7.76
N ALA A 231 14.38 24.58 6.65
CA ALA A 231 15.65 24.21 6.02
C ALA A 231 16.36 25.39 5.35
N ALA A 232 15.62 26.43 4.94
CA ALA A 232 16.17 27.61 4.30
C ALA A 232 16.67 28.65 5.31
N SER A 233 15.86 28.93 6.33
CA SER A 233 16.13 29.99 7.32
C SER A 233 16.84 29.50 8.59
N ASP A 234 16.83 28.19 8.88
CA ASP A 234 17.23 27.58 10.16
C ASP A 234 16.44 28.06 11.39
N GLU A 235 15.27 28.65 11.18
CA GLU A 235 14.38 29.03 12.28
C GLU A 235 13.62 27.83 12.85
N PRO A 236 13.46 27.73 14.19
CA PRO A 236 12.62 26.73 14.83
C PRO A 236 11.18 26.76 14.32
N VAL A 237 10.63 25.58 14.06
CA VAL A 237 9.22 25.40 13.70
C VAL A 237 8.57 24.43 14.67
N GLU A 238 7.46 24.85 15.26
CA GLU A 238 6.64 23.97 16.08
C GLU A 238 5.60 23.24 15.24
N ASP A 239 5.27 22.01 15.61
CA ASP A 239 4.33 21.13 14.90
C ASP A 239 2.96 21.81 14.62
N LYS A 240 2.46 22.61 15.56
CA LYS A 240 1.19 23.36 15.41
C LYS A 240 1.21 24.37 14.26
N ASP A 241 2.38 24.87 13.88
CA ASP A 241 2.55 25.88 12.84
C ASP A 241 2.81 25.24 11.47
N MET A 242 3.01 23.92 11.41
CA MET A 242 3.37 23.20 10.18
C MET A 242 2.34 23.37 9.07
N LYS A 243 1.06 23.15 9.39
CA LYS A 243 -0.04 23.33 8.42
C LYS A 243 -0.08 24.75 7.88
N ALA A 244 -0.11 25.73 8.78
CA ALA A 244 -0.23 27.14 8.39
C ALA A 244 0.97 27.63 7.55
N ARG A 245 2.17 27.07 7.77
CA ARG A 245 3.39 27.46 7.06
C ARG A 245 3.57 26.73 5.72
N TYR A 246 3.38 25.42 5.67
CA TYR A 246 3.85 24.60 4.55
C TYR A 246 2.73 23.93 3.72
N GLU A 247 1.53 23.72 4.26
CA GLU A 247 0.48 22.92 3.59
C GLU A 247 0.12 23.47 2.20
N LYS A 248 0.03 24.81 2.07
CA LYS A 248 -0.27 25.46 0.78
C LYS A 248 0.81 25.20 -0.27
N GLU A 249 2.08 25.28 0.11
CA GLU A 249 3.22 25.06 -0.79
C GLU A 249 3.38 23.58 -1.15
N ILE A 250 3.14 22.70 -0.18
CA ILE A 250 3.09 21.25 -0.39
C ILE A 250 2.03 20.91 -1.44
N ILE A 251 0.80 21.41 -1.29
CA ILE A 251 -0.30 21.12 -2.23
C ILE A 251 0.00 21.66 -3.63
N SER A 252 0.68 22.81 -3.77
CA SER A 252 1.03 23.34 -5.09
C SER A 252 2.14 22.55 -5.80
N HIS A 253 2.96 21.80 -5.06
CA HIS A 253 4.12 21.07 -5.55
C HIS A 253 4.03 19.54 -5.31
N ALA A 254 2.82 19.02 -5.14
CA ALA A 254 2.51 17.59 -5.03
C ALA A 254 1.33 17.21 -5.93
N GLY A 255 1.17 15.92 -6.20
CA GLY A 255 0.06 15.40 -7.01
C GLY A 255 0.17 15.70 -8.51
N VAL A 256 -0.98 15.71 -9.18
CA VAL A 256 -1.12 16.04 -10.60
C VAL A 256 -1.09 17.56 -10.78
N ARG A 257 -0.04 18.06 -11.44
CA ARG A 257 0.21 19.50 -11.63
C ARG A 257 0.97 19.76 -12.93
N PHE A 258 1.15 21.04 -13.28
CA PHE A 258 1.97 21.43 -14.42
C PHE A 258 3.38 20.86 -14.30
N ILE A 259 3.95 20.43 -15.44
CA ILE A 259 5.30 19.86 -15.48
C ILE A 259 6.31 20.91 -15.02
N GLU A 260 7.10 20.57 -14.00
CA GLU A 260 8.17 21.38 -13.46
C GLU A 260 9.50 20.99 -14.14
N PRO A 261 10.08 21.84 -15.01
CA PRO A 261 11.27 21.48 -15.79
C PRO A 261 12.48 21.05 -14.95
N GLU A 262 12.60 21.55 -13.72
CA GLU A 262 13.66 21.25 -12.77
C GLU A 262 13.71 19.76 -12.41
N LEU A 263 12.54 19.09 -12.40
CA LEU A 263 12.43 17.65 -12.15
C LEU A 263 12.81 16.80 -13.36
N PHE A 264 12.95 17.39 -14.55
CA PHE A 264 13.08 16.66 -15.82
C PHE A 264 14.21 17.19 -16.70
N LYS A 265 15.35 17.54 -16.10
CA LYS A 265 16.56 18.02 -16.80
C LYS A 265 16.27 19.21 -17.75
N GLY A 266 15.37 20.11 -17.35
CA GLY A 266 14.99 21.29 -18.11
C GLY A 266 13.95 21.05 -19.20
N TYR A 267 13.27 19.89 -19.21
CA TYR A 267 12.18 19.62 -20.13
C TYR A 267 11.01 20.60 -19.91
N ASP A 268 10.79 21.45 -20.90
CA ASP A 268 9.65 22.36 -20.98
C ASP A 268 8.75 21.95 -22.17
N PRO A 269 7.56 21.38 -21.90
CA PRO A 269 6.60 21.03 -22.95
C PRO A 269 6.21 22.22 -23.85
N ALA A 270 6.22 23.45 -23.33
CA ALA A 270 5.90 24.63 -24.15
C ALA A 270 6.99 24.95 -25.18
N ARG A 271 8.21 24.41 -24.99
CA ARG A 271 9.39 24.63 -25.82
C ARG A 271 10.11 23.31 -26.15
N LYS A 272 9.37 22.29 -26.58
CA LYS A 272 9.98 21.00 -26.92
C LYS A 272 10.93 21.12 -28.11
N GLY A 273 12.20 20.77 -27.89
CA GLY A 273 13.27 20.86 -28.87
C GLY A 273 13.27 19.72 -29.90
N PHE A 274 13.57 20.05 -31.15
CA PHE A 274 13.83 19.12 -32.25
C PHE A 274 15.04 19.61 -33.05
N THR A 275 15.79 18.70 -33.65
CA THR A 275 16.84 19.03 -34.63
C THR A 275 16.34 18.72 -36.02
N GLN A 276 16.39 19.70 -36.93
CA GLN A 276 16.08 19.50 -38.34
C GLN A 276 17.37 19.50 -39.15
N GLU A 277 17.54 18.46 -39.96
CA GLU A 277 18.64 18.39 -40.92
C GLU A 277 18.36 19.33 -42.10
N ILE A 278 19.34 20.17 -42.44
CA ILE A 278 19.32 21.05 -43.61
C ILE A 278 20.61 20.90 -44.41
N GLU A 279 20.55 21.20 -45.70
CA GLU A 279 21.73 21.30 -46.56
C GLU A 279 22.15 22.77 -46.72
N LEU A 280 23.44 23.03 -46.56
CA LEU A 280 23.99 24.39 -46.69
C LEU A 280 23.94 24.88 -48.14
N SER A 281 23.41 26.09 -48.34
CA SER A 281 23.32 26.73 -49.65
C SER A 281 24.59 27.49 -50.08
N HIS A 282 25.48 27.74 -49.13
CA HIS A 282 26.74 28.46 -49.26
C HIS A 282 27.75 27.93 -48.22
N ASP A 283 29.03 28.28 -48.39
CA ASP A 283 30.09 27.95 -47.45
C ASP A 283 29.93 28.80 -46.17
N LEU A 284 30.15 28.19 -45.00
CA LEU A 284 30.13 28.90 -43.71
C LEU A 284 31.48 29.53 -43.39
N GLU A 285 31.49 30.46 -42.43
CA GLU A 285 32.73 30.97 -41.84
C GLU A 285 33.50 29.83 -41.17
N PRO A 286 34.84 29.80 -41.29
CA PRO A 286 35.65 28.77 -40.67
C PRO A 286 35.58 28.87 -39.13
N LEU A 287 35.39 27.72 -38.48
CA LEU A 287 35.41 27.54 -37.04
C LEU A 287 36.76 27.01 -36.57
N GLU A 288 37.26 27.54 -35.45
CA GLU A 288 38.51 27.09 -34.82
C GLU A 288 38.24 25.92 -33.86
N VAL A 289 38.94 24.80 -34.07
CA VAL A 289 38.82 23.55 -33.31
C VAL A 289 40.19 22.91 -33.09
N SER A 290 40.25 21.81 -32.34
CA SER A 290 41.49 21.02 -32.22
C SER A 290 41.76 20.18 -33.48
N GLY A 291 43.00 19.73 -33.69
CA GLY A 291 43.32 18.84 -34.82
C GLY A 291 42.52 17.54 -34.82
N ALA A 292 42.30 16.96 -33.63
CA ALA A 292 41.48 15.76 -33.47
C ALA A 292 40.01 15.98 -33.87
N GLU A 293 39.44 17.15 -33.56
CA GLU A 293 38.08 17.51 -33.98
C GLU A 293 38.00 17.78 -35.48
N ALA A 294 38.97 18.48 -36.06
CA ALA A 294 39.02 18.72 -37.50
C ALA A 294 38.98 17.41 -38.32
N ASP A 295 39.71 16.39 -37.86
CA ASP A 295 39.67 15.04 -38.45
C ASP A 295 38.29 14.40 -38.38
N LYS A 296 37.52 14.63 -37.30
CA LYS A 296 36.14 14.14 -37.18
C LYS A 296 35.24 14.79 -38.23
N TYR A 297 35.30 16.12 -38.36
CA TYR A 297 34.54 16.85 -39.39
C TYR A 297 34.91 16.39 -40.80
N LYS A 298 36.21 16.21 -41.08
CA LYS A 298 36.69 15.75 -42.39
C LYS A 298 36.17 14.35 -42.72
N ARG A 299 36.11 13.46 -41.73
CA ARG A 299 35.60 12.10 -41.88
C ARG A 299 34.11 12.06 -42.20
N GLU A 300 33.29 12.92 -41.57
CA GLU A 300 31.85 12.99 -41.81
C GLU A 300 31.50 13.65 -43.16
N HIS A 301 32.13 14.79 -43.46
CA HIS A 301 31.70 15.62 -44.60
C HIS A 301 32.54 15.43 -45.89
N GLY A 302 33.71 14.79 -45.82
CA GLY A 302 34.54 14.50 -47.00
C GLY A 302 34.90 15.76 -47.79
N ASP A 303 34.49 15.82 -49.06
CA ASP A 303 34.75 16.98 -49.95
C ASP A 303 33.91 18.22 -49.60
N LYS A 304 32.92 18.07 -48.72
CA LYS A 304 32.03 19.16 -48.29
C LYS A 304 32.56 19.92 -47.07
N VAL A 305 33.81 19.71 -46.70
CA VAL A 305 34.51 20.46 -45.64
C VAL A 305 35.98 20.64 -45.99
N ASP A 306 36.48 21.86 -45.79
CA ASP A 306 37.90 22.18 -45.86
C ASP A 306 38.45 22.32 -44.44
N VAL A 307 39.62 21.73 -44.17
CA VAL A 307 40.30 21.80 -42.87
C VAL A 307 41.77 22.16 -43.04
N TRP A 308 42.31 23.07 -42.21
CA TRP A 308 43.71 23.50 -42.28
C TRP A 308 44.23 24.05 -40.95
N GLU A 309 45.54 23.95 -40.72
CA GLU A 309 46.22 24.50 -39.53
C GLU A 309 46.18 26.03 -39.50
N THR A 310 45.96 26.63 -38.33
CA THR A 310 46.09 28.10 -38.16
C THR A 310 47.54 28.55 -38.26
N ALA A 311 48.47 27.73 -37.78
CA ALA A 311 49.91 27.93 -37.90
C ALA A 311 50.62 26.57 -37.92
N PRO A 312 51.76 26.42 -38.62
CA PRO A 312 52.48 25.16 -38.70
C PRO A 312 52.80 24.58 -37.33
N GLY A 313 52.24 23.41 -37.01
CA GLY A 313 52.45 22.70 -35.75
C GLY A 313 51.63 23.22 -34.56
N SER A 314 50.60 24.06 -34.78
CA SER A 314 49.61 24.38 -33.74
C SER A 314 48.60 23.24 -33.59
N ASP A 315 48.02 23.09 -32.40
CA ASP A 315 46.87 22.21 -32.17
C ASP A 315 45.54 22.88 -32.58
N SER A 316 45.60 24.09 -33.15
CA SER A 316 44.44 24.87 -33.58
C SER A 316 44.25 24.75 -35.10
N TRP A 317 43.08 24.26 -35.49
CA TRP A 317 42.69 24.00 -36.87
C TRP A 317 41.43 24.78 -37.22
N LEU A 318 41.34 25.26 -38.46
CA LEU A 318 40.15 25.86 -39.01
C LEU A 318 39.38 24.83 -39.82
N VAL A 319 38.07 24.77 -39.60
CA VAL A 319 37.12 23.90 -40.30
C VAL A 319 36.10 24.78 -41.04
N MET A 320 35.98 24.64 -42.35
CA MET A 320 35.00 25.37 -43.17
C MET A 320 34.02 24.39 -43.80
N LEU A 321 32.78 24.37 -43.31
CA LEU A 321 31.70 23.60 -43.91
C LEU A 321 31.27 24.26 -45.22
N LYS A 322 31.30 23.50 -46.31
CA LYS A 322 31.02 24.00 -47.65
C LYS A 322 29.55 23.86 -48.02
N LYS A 323 29.15 24.55 -49.07
CA LYS A 323 27.89 24.33 -49.77
C LYS A 323 27.68 22.84 -50.04
N GLY A 324 26.50 22.34 -49.68
CA GLY A 324 26.14 20.93 -49.79
C GLY A 324 26.46 20.09 -48.56
N ALA A 325 27.20 20.60 -47.55
CA ALA A 325 27.30 19.93 -46.25
C ALA A 325 25.94 19.95 -45.53
N ARG A 326 25.66 18.89 -44.75
CA ARG A 326 24.42 18.74 -44.00
C ARG A 326 24.67 19.14 -42.55
N VAL A 327 23.81 19.97 -42.00
CA VAL A 327 23.88 20.43 -40.61
C VAL A 327 22.54 20.23 -39.91
N PHE A 328 22.57 20.02 -38.59
CA PHE A 328 21.38 19.93 -37.76
C PHE A 328 21.11 21.29 -37.10
N VAL A 329 19.93 21.85 -37.37
CA VAL A 329 19.50 23.13 -36.78
C VAL A 329 18.42 22.88 -35.72
N PRO A 330 18.61 23.35 -34.48
CA PRO A 330 17.59 23.28 -33.45
C PRO A 330 16.34 24.10 -33.81
N LYS A 331 15.16 23.55 -33.51
CA LYS A 331 13.85 24.23 -33.54
C LYS A 331 13.03 23.79 -32.34
N ALA A 332 11.96 24.52 -32.01
CA ALA A 332 11.06 24.15 -30.93
C ALA A 332 9.60 24.16 -31.38
N VAL A 333 8.78 23.35 -30.73
CA VAL A 333 7.32 23.34 -30.89
C VAL A 333 6.64 23.38 -29.52
N SER A 334 5.43 23.93 -29.48
CA SER A 334 4.61 23.91 -28.27
C SER A 334 3.84 22.59 -28.20
N PHE A 335 4.25 21.71 -27.30
CA PHE A 335 3.57 20.45 -27.03
C PHE A 335 2.30 20.69 -26.18
N GLU A 336 1.36 19.76 -26.24
CA GLU A 336 0.02 19.96 -25.67
C GLU A 336 -0.19 19.24 -24.32
N ARG A 337 0.77 18.40 -23.91
CA ARG A 337 0.71 17.64 -22.65
C ARG A 337 1.58 18.38 -21.64
N LEU A 338 0.93 19.28 -20.90
CA LEU A 338 1.58 20.25 -20.00
C LEU A 338 1.57 19.81 -18.53
N VAL A 339 0.88 18.71 -18.21
CA VAL A 339 0.53 18.27 -16.85
C VAL A 339 0.95 16.81 -16.68
N ALA A 340 1.45 16.47 -15.50
CA ALA A 340 1.80 15.11 -15.09
C ALA A 340 1.63 14.93 -13.57
N GLY A 341 1.44 13.68 -13.13
CA GLY A 341 1.62 13.28 -11.74
C GLY A 341 3.11 13.20 -11.42
N GLN A 342 3.61 14.13 -10.62
CA GLN A 342 5.05 14.26 -10.36
C GLN A 342 5.32 14.01 -8.89
N ILE A 343 6.39 13.28 -8.57
CA ILE A 343 6.87 13.14 -7.19
C ILE A 343 7.02 14.55 -6.56
N PRO A 344 6.73 14.74 -5.26
CA PRO A 344 6.79 16.05 -4.64
C PRO A 344 8.13 16.75 -4.87
N THR A 345 8.07 18.03 -5.24
CA THR A 345 9.26 18.82 -5.57
C THR A 345 10.18 18.91 -4.35
N GLY A 346 11.48 18.67 -4.55
CA GLY A 346 12.47 18.61 -3.48
C GLY A 346 12.72 17.20 -2.90
N TRP A 347 11.99 16.18 -3.34
CA TRP A 347 12.30 14.79 -3.00
C TRP A 347 13.74 14.42 -3.41
N SER A 348 14.47 13.75 -2.51
CA SER A 348 15.82 13.26 -2.78
C SER A 348 16.09 11.95 -2.05
N GLY A 349 16.69 10.97 -2.74
CA GLY A 349 17.11 9.70 -2.16
C GLY A 349 18.15 9.86 -1.04
N ALA A 350 18.99 10.90 -1.09
CA ALA A 350 19.99 11.18 -0.06
C ALA A 350 19.35 11.46 1.31
N ARG A 351 18.16 12.07 1.33
CA ARG A 351 17.41 12.33 2.57
C ARG A 351 16.93 11.06 3.26
N TYR A 352 16.80 9.98 2.50
CA TYR A 352 16.45 8.66 3.00
C TYR A 352 17.67 7.82 3.38
N GLY A 353 18.89 8.33 3.22
CA GLY A 353 20.13 7.63 3.63
C GLY A 353 20.92 6.99 2.51
N ILE A 354 20.52 7.20 1.24
CA ILE A 354 21.29 6.72 0.09
C ILE A 354 22.55 7.60 -0.07
N PRO A 355 23.76 7.03 -0.10
CA PRO A 355 24.98 7.79 -0.32
C PRO A 355 24.96 8.59 -1.64
N GLU A 356 25.49 9.81 -1.63
CA GLU A 356 25.54 10.70 -2.81
C GLU A 356 26.21 10.04 -4.02
N GLU A 357 27.23 9.20 -3.78
CA GLU A 357 27.89 8.41 -4.82
C GLU A 357 26.90 7.53 -5.59
N ILE A 358 26.03 6.82 -4.86
CA ILE A 358 24.97 5.97 -5.46
C ILE A 358 23.92 6.85 -6.12
N VAL A 359 23.50 7.96 -5.49
CA VAL A 359 22.53 8.91 -6.07
C VAL A 359 22.99 9.42 -7.44
N SER A 360 24.29 9.65 -7.62
CA SER A 360 24.86 10.10 -8.88
C SER A 360 25.05 9.00 -9.94
N GLN A 361 25.16 7.74 -9.52
CA GLN A 361 25.51 6.59 -10.36
C GLN A 361 24.27 5.94 -11.01
N VAL A 362 23.18 5.82 -10.26
CA VAL A 362 22.02 5.01 -10.67
C VAL A 362 20.95 5.85 -11.36
N ASP A 363 20.09 5.20 -12.15
CA ASP A 363 18.87 5.86 -12.63
C ASP A 363 17.95 6.24 -11.46
N ARG A 364 17.28 7.39 -11.51
CA ARG A 364 16.40 7.84 -10.41
C ARG A 364 15.29 6.86 -10.05
N THR A 365 14.86 6.01 -11.00
CA THR A 365 13.92 4.92 -10.74
C THR A 365 14.42 3.95 -9.67
N THR A 366 15.71 3.61 -9.71
CA THR A 366 16.37 2.77 -8.70
C THR A 366 16.31 3.40 -7.32
N LEU A 367 16.45 4.73 -7.22
CA LEU A 367 16.37 5.43 -5.93
C LEU A 367 14.99 5.25 -5.28
N TRP A 368 13.92 5.35 -6.07
CA TRP A 368 12.55 5.13 -5.57
C TRP A 368 12.34 3.69 -5.11
N VAL A 369 12.87 2.72 -5.88
CA VAL A 369 12.77 1.30 -5.54
C VAL A 369 13.53 1.00 -4.25
N LEU A 370 14.75 1.53 -4.06
CA LEU A 370 15.52 1.36 -2.82
C LEU A 370 14.79 1.90 -1.60
N VAL A 371 14.22 3.12 -1.71
CA VAL A 371 13.40 3.71 -0.63
C VAL A 371 12.16 2.87 -0.36
N CYS A 372 11.44 2.45 -1.40
CA CYS A 372 10.25 1.59 -1.24
C CYS A 372 10.59 0.25 -0.57
N VAL A 373 11.69 -0.40 -0.96
CA VAL A 373 12.10 -1.68 -0.35
C VAL A 373 12.45 -1.49 1.11
N ALA A 374 13.27 -0.49 1.44
CA ALA A 374 13.65 -0.21 2.82
C ALA A 374 12.43 0.10 3.69
N GLU A 375 11.53 0.97 3.22
CA GLU A 375 10.31 1.29 3.95
C GLU A 375 9.37 0.08 4.08
N ALA A 376 9.16 -0.70 3.02
CA ALA A 376 8.30 -1.88 3.05
C ALA A 376 8.82 -2.96 4.01
N LEU A 377 10.13 -3.17 4.10
CA LEU A 377 10.76 -4.06 5.08
C LEU A 377 10.57 -3.54 6.51
N VAL A 378 10.77 -2.24 6.74
CA VAL A 378 10.54 -1.62 8.06
C VAL A 378 9.07 -1.70 8.46
N MET A 379 8.14 -1.52 7.52
CA MET A 379 6.70 -1.72 7.73
C MET A 379 6.33 -3.19 7.93
N SER A 380 7.17 -4.14 7.49
CA SER A 380 7.11 -5.56 7.83
C SER A 380 7.78 -5.90 9.18
N GLY A 381 8.24 -4.90 9.93
CA GLY A 381 8.92 -5.09 11.20
C GLY A 381 10.33 -5.67 11.08
N ILE A 382 10.97 -5.49 9.92
CA ILE A 382 12.34 -5.93 9.62
C ILE A 382 13.19 -4.68 9.40
N SER A 383 14.02 -4.32 10.38
CA SER A 383 14.90 -3.15 10.27
C SER A 383 16.20 -3.46 9.53
N ASP A 384 16.72 -4.68 9.70
CA ASP A 384 17.91 -5.18 9.01
C ASP A 384 17.48 -6.36 8.12
N PRO A 385 17.59 -6.28 6.79
CA PRO A 385 17.21 -7.36 5.89
C PRO A 385 17.91 -8.70 6.20
N TYR A 386 19.10 -8.68 6.79
CA TYR A 386 19.84 -9.91 7.10
C TYR A 386 19.21 -10.74 8.23
N GLU A 387 18.29 -10.16 9.01
CA GLU A 387 17.45 -10.90 9.97
C GLU A 387 16.69 -12.05 9.30
N LEU A 388 16.28 -11.87 8.03
CA LEU A 388 15.60 -12.93 7.27
C LEU A 388 16.39 -14.24 7.30
N TYR A 389 17.72 -14.17 7.26
CA TYR A 389 18.60 -15.34 7.20
C TYR A 389 18.75 -16.09 8.52
N GLU A 390 18.22 -15.56 9.63
CA GLU A 390 18.02 -16.32 10.86
C GLU A 390 16.92 -17.38 10.69
N HIS A 391 15.91 -17.09 9.87
CA HIS A 391 14.72 -17.92 9.70
C HIS A 391 14.75 -18.75 8.41
N VAL A 392 15.18 -18.15 7.31
CA VAL A 392 15.16 -18.77 5.99
C VAL A 392 16.55 -18.91 5.39
N HIS A 393 16.73 -19.86 4.47
CA HIS A 393 17.99 -19.98 3.76
C HIS A 393 18.16 -18.80 2.78
N ILE A 394 19.40 -18.42 2.46
CA ILE A 394 19.67 -17.26 1.59
C ILE A 394 19.14 -17.43 0.16
N SER A 395 18.94 -18.67 -0.28
CA SER A 395 18.29 -19.00 -1.56
C SER A 395 16.77 -18.91 -1.53
N GLU A 396 16.15 -18.66 -0.39
CA GLU A 396 14.69 -18.62 -0.21
C GLU A 396 14.14 -17.18 -0.11
N VAL A 397 14.99 -16.16 -0.30
CA VAL A 397 14.61 -14.74 -0.37
C VAL A 397 14.78 -14.25 -1.80
N GLY A 398 13.70 -13.91 -2.48
CA GLY A 398 13.72 -13.50 -3.89
C GLY A 398 13.17 -12.11 -4.16
N ILE A 399 13.33 -11.66 -5.40
CA ILE A 399 12.93 -10.33 -5.89
C ILE A 399 12.20 -10.48 -7.22
N SER A 400 11.02 -9.89 -7.31
CA SER A 400 10.17 -9.88 -8.49
C SER A 400 9.76 -8.47 -8.93
N ILE A 401 10.51 -7.44 -8.59
CA ILE A 401 10.19 -6.04 -8.93
C ILE A 401 10.42 -5.81 -10.43
N GLY A 402 9.42 -5.26 -11.14
CA GLY A 402 9.48 -5.03 -12.59
C GLY A 402 9.21 -3.60 -13.03
N SER A 403 9.29 -3.34 -14.33
CA SER A 403 8.98 -2.04 -14.95
C SER A 403 8.40 -2.20 -16.35
N GLY A 404 7.66 -1.21 -16.83
CA GLY A 404 7.26 -1.14 -18.23
C GLY A 404 8.39 -0.70 -19.15
N MET A 405 9.18 0.31 -18.75
CA MET A 405 10.21 0.92 -19.60
C MET A 405 11.62 0.98 -18.98
N GLY A 406 11.76 0.76 -17.66
CA GLY A 406 13.06 0.78 -16.99
C GLY A 406 13.63 2.18 -16.79
N GLY A 407 14.97 2.29 -16.81
CA GLY A 407 15.68 3.55 -16.55
C GLY A 407 15.57 4.55 -17.70
N MET A 408 14.51 5.36 -17.71
CA MET A 408 14.23 6.28 -18.82
C MET A 408 15.24 7.42 -18.94
N GLN A 409 15.78 7.94 -17.84
CA GLN A 409 16.83 8.95 -17.92
C GLN A 409 18.10 8.36 -18.53
N SER A 410 18.40 7.11 -18.18
CA SER A 410 19.55 6.38 -18.72
C SER A 410 19.38 6.05 -20.20
N LEU A 411 18.17 5.68 -20.63
CA LEU A 411 17.84 5.48 -22.05
C LEU A 411 18.02 6.77 -22.86
N SER A 412 17.53 7.91 -22.35
CA SER A 412 17.72 9.21 -23.00
C SER A 412 19.22 9.56 -23.09
N ALA A 413 19.98 9.37 -22.02
CA ALA A 413 21.43 9.60 -22.02
C ALA A 413 22.16 8.71 -23.05
N MET A 414 21.79 7.44 -23.15
CA MET A 414 22.41 6.47 -24.06
C MET A 414 22.10 6.76 -25.53
N PHE A 415 20.86 7.11 -25.88
CA PHE A 415 20.46 7.29 -27.28
C PHE A 415 20.57 8.72 -27.79
N ARG A 416 20.28 9.71 -26.93
CA ARG A 416 20.25 11.13 -27.30
C ARG A 416 21.55 11.81 -26.93
N ASP A 417 21.95 11.75 -25.67
CA ASP A 417 23.07 12.55 -25.18
C ASP A 417 24.40 12.05 -25.78
N ARG A 418 24.64 10.73 -25.83
CA ARG A 418 25.78 10.13 -26.58
C ARG A 418 25.81 10.51 -28.06
N ARG A 419 24.65 10.55 -28.71
CA ARG A 419 24.55 10.93 -30.14
C ARG A 419 24.95 12.39 -30.36
N ASN A 420 24.73 13.24 -29.36
CA ASN A 420 25.10 14.64 -29.38
C ASN A 420 26.53 14.90 -28.83
N ASP A 421 27.34 13.85 -28.68
CA ASP A 421 28.70 13.89 -28.11
C ASP A 421 28.75 14.53 -26.70
N ILE A 422 27.66 14.39 -25.93
CA ILE A 422 27.63 14.77 -24.51
C ILE A 422 28.27 13.64 -23.70
N ASP A 423 29.13 13.99 -22.76
CA ASP A 423 29.74 13.01 -21.87
C ASP A 423 28.69 12.36 -20.96
N VAL A 424 28.68 11.03 -20.96
CA VAL A 424 27.80 10.22 -20.11
C VAL A 424 28.58 9.04 -19.57
N GLN A 425 28.14 8.51 -18.44
CA GLN A 425 28.79 7.38 -17.77
C GLN A 425 29.01 6.19 -18.72
N LYS A 426 30.17 5.54 -18.60
CA LYS A 426 30.61 4.49 -19.54
C LYS A 426 29.78 3.21 -19.40
N ASP A 427 29.20 2.99 -18.24
CA ASP A 427 28.33 1.89 -17.85
C ASP A 427 26.83 2.22 -17.99
N ILE A 428 26.46 3.33 -18.65
CA ILE A 428 25.06 3.82 -18.75
C ILE A 428 24.07 2.75 -19.25
N LEU A 429 24.53 1.83 -20.10
CA LEU A 429 23.72 0.74 -20.63
C LEU A 429 23.13 -0.12 -19.51
N GLN A 430 23.88 -0.40 -18.44
CA GLN A 430 23.39 -1.26 -17.36
C GLN A 430 22.19 -0.61 -16.67
N GLU A 431 22.23 0.71 -16.45
CA GLU A 431 21.16 1.47 -15.77
C GLU A 431 19.88 1.59 -16.64
N THR A 432 19.92 1.18 -17.92
CA THR A 432 18.72 1.08 -18.76
C THR A 432 17.92 -0.21 -18.53
N PHE A 433 18.56 -1.27 -18.04
CA PHE A 433 17.92 -2.58 -17.94
C PHE A 433 16.88 -2.61 -16.81
N ILE A 434 15.69 -3.14 -17.13
CA ILE A 434 14.57 -3.20 -16.18
C ILE A 434 14.92 -3.99 -14.91
N ASN A 435 15.74 -5.05 -15.03
CA ASN A 435 16.13 -5.88 -13.88
C ASN A 435 17.20 -5.25 -12.99
N VAL A 436 17.85 -4.15 -13.41
CA VAL A 436 18.97 -3.57 -12.65
C VAL A 436 18.52 -2.88 -11.38
N ALA A 437 17.31 -2.32 -11.31
CA ALA A 437 16.74 -1.85 -10.04
C ALA A 437 16.64 -2.99 -9.00
N SER A 438 16.22 -4.19 -9.40
CA SER A 438 16.23 -5.38 -8.54
C SER A 438 17.66 -5.83 -8.19
N GLY A 439 18.60 -5.68 -9.13
CA GLY A 439 20.02 -5.94 -8.92
C GLY A 439 20.60 -5.03 -7.83
N TRP A 440 20.36 -3.72 -7.90
CA TRP A 440 20.77 -2.76 -6.89
C TRP A 440 20.16 -3.04 -5.51
N VAL A 441 18.88 -3.42 -5.45
CA VAL A 441 18.27 -3.87 -4.18
C VAL A 441 19.02 -5.07 -3.60
N ASN A 442 19.39 -6.04 -4.43
CA ASN A 442 20.12 -7.21 -3.94
C ASN A 442 21.53 -6.85 -3.49
N LEU A 443 22.26 -6.05 -4.28
CA LEU A 443 23.63 -5.64 -3.99
C LEU A 443 23.73 -4.78 -2.73
N LEU A 444 22.78 -3.87 -2.51
CA LEU A 444 22.87 -2.86 -1.46
C LEU A 444 22.15 -3.26 -0.17
N LEU A 445 21.12 -4.12 -0.21
CA LEU A 445 20.26 -4.39 0.94
C LEU A 445 20.16 -5.88 1.28
N MET A 446 19.83 -6.72 0.30
CA MET A 446 19.38 -8.09 0.58
C MET A 446 20.54 -9.08 0.64
N SER A 447 21.49 -9.01 -0.28
CA SER A 447 22.53 -10.02 -0.51
C SER A 447 21.98 -11.45 -0.64
N SER A 448 20.77 -11.62 -1.17
CA SER A 448 20.15 -12.93 -1.32
C SER A 448 20.69 -13.68 -2.54
N SER A 449 20.52 -15.00 -2.52
CA SER A 449 20.82 -15.90 -3.65
C SER A 449 19.57 -16.64 -4.11
N GLY A 450 18.40 -16.03 -3.86
CA GLY A 450 17.10 -16.60 -4.23
C GLY A 450 16.63 -16.17 -5.62
N PRO A 451 15.38 -16.50 -5.97
CA PRO A 451 14.85 -16.22 -7.30
C PRO A 451 14.81 -14.72 -7.63
N ILE A 452 15.31 -14.36 -8.82
CA ILE A 452 15.13 -13.04 -9.43
C ILE A 452 14.29 -13.18 -10.70
N LYS A 453 13.08 -12.62 -10.72
CA LYS A 453 12.13 -12.74 -11.83
C LYS A 453 11.52 -11.38 -12.12
N THR A 454 12.10 -10.64 -13.06
CA THR A 454 11.70 -9.25 -13.34
C THR A 454 10.66 -9.19 -14.46
N PRO A 455 9.36 -8.97 -14.17
CA PRO A 455 8.32 -8.93 -15.20
C PRO A 455 8.34 -7.62 -15.99
N VAL A 456 7.81 -7.70 -17.21
CA VAL A 456 7.47 -6.56 -18.08
C VAL A 456 6.05 -6.78 -18.58
N GLY A 457 5.10 -6.10 -17.97
CA GLY A 457 3.66 -6.21 -18.25
C GLY A 457 3.02 -4.87 -18.60
N ALA A 458 3.82 -3.91 -19.06
CA ALA A 458 3.41 -2.50 -19.25
C ALA A 458 2.69 -1.98 -17.98
N CYS A 459 1.48 -1.44 -18.11
CA CYS A 459 0.68 -0.91 -17.00
C CYS A 459 0.26 -1.95 -15.95
N ALA A 460 0.35 -3.25 -16.27
CA ALA A 460 0.00 -4.36 -15.38
C ALA A 460 1.22 -5.02 -14.70
N THR A 461 2.43 -4.48 -14.89
CA THR A 461 3.68 -5.08 -14.39
C THR A 461 3.66 -5.36 -12.89
N ALA A 462 3.25 -4.40 -12.05
CA ALA A 462 3.17 -4.61 -10.61
C ALA A 462 2.20 -5.72 -10.19
N LEU A 463 1.08 -5.91 -10.90
CA LEU A 463 0.14 -7.00 -10.60
C LEU A 463 0.76 -8.36 -10.99
N GLN A 464 1.35 -8.43 -12.19
CA GLN A 464 2.08 -9.62 -12.64
C GLN A 464 3.25 -9.97 -11.71
N SER A 465 3.92 -8.97 -11.14
CA SER A 465 4.96 -9.15 -10.12
C SER A 465 4.44 -9.85 -8.87
N VAL A 466 3.28 -9.43 -8.35
CA VAL A 466 2.65 -10.05 -7.18
C VAL A 466 2.23 -11.50 -7.48
N GLU A 467 1.70 -11.78 -8.67
CA GLU A 467 1.38 -13.15 -9.10
C GLU A 467 2.64 -14.02 -9.14
N ILE A 468 3.70 -13.57 -9.82
CA ILE A 468 4.98 -14.30 -9.90
C ILE A 468 5.57 -14.56 -8.51
N ALA A 469 5.51 -13.57 -7.62
CA ALA A 469 5.98 -13.70 -6.24
C ALA A 469 5.16 -14.75 -5.47
N ALA A 470 3.83 -14.67 -5.54
CA ALA A 470 2.93 -15.63 -4.89
C ALA A 470 3.17 -17.07 -5.40
N GLU A 471 3.25 -17.27 -6.71
CA GLU A 471 3.55 -18.58 -7.30
C GLU A 471 4.94 -19.10 -6.94
N THR A 472 5.93 -18.20 -6.85
CA THR A 472 7.30 -18.58 -6.45
C THR A 472 7.31 -19.11 -5.01
N ILE A 473 6.56 -18.48 -4.11
CA ILE A 473 6.38 -18.94 -2.73
C ILE A 473 5.64 -20.28 -2.70
N LEU A 474 4.49 -20.37 -3.38
CA LEU A 474 3.68 -21.61 -3.42
C LEU A 474 4.41 -22.80 -4.05
N SER A 475 5.35 -22.54 -4.97
CA SER A 475 6.20 -23.57 -5.57
C SER A 475 7.35 -24.05 -4.67
N GLY A 476 7.54 -23.44 -3.50
CA GLY A 476 8.62 -23.74 -2.56
C GLY A 476 10.00 -23.22 -2.98
N LYS A 477 10.07 -22.36 -4.02
CA LYS A 477 11.34 -21.77 -4.48
C LYS A 477 11.80 -20.59 -3.63
N ALA A 478 10.88 -19.98 -2.89
CA ALA A 478 11.14 -18.90 -1.96
C ALA A 478 10.17 -18.99 -0.78
N LYS A 479 10.54 -18.36 0.33
CA LYS A 479 9.66 -18.12 1.48
C LYS A 479 9.35 -16.64 1.65
N VAL A 480 10.21 -15.77 1.12
CA VAL A 480 10.05 -14.31 1.11
C VAL A 480 10.31 -13.78 -0.29
N MET A 481 9.44 -12.91 -0.78
CA MET A 481 9.56 -12.27 -2.09
C MET A 481 9.29 -10.77 -1.98
N LEU A 482 10.19 -9.94 -2.51
CA LEU A 482 9.90 -8.54 -2.79
C LEU A 482 9.16 -8.46 -4.13
N ALA A 483 7.97 -7.87 -4.16
CA ALA A 483 7.16 -7.71 -5.37
C ALA A 483 6.77 -6.25 -5.56
N GLY A 484 6.52 -5.84 -6.80
CA GLY A 484 6.05 -4.50 -7.11
C GLY A 484 6.44 -4.03 -8.50
N GLY A 485 6.34 -2.72 -8.72
CA GLY A 485 6.73 -2.11 -9.98
C GLY A 485 7.09 -0.65 -9.89
N PHE A 486 7.76 -0.17 -10.92
CA PHE A 486 8.19 1.22 -11.05
C PHE A 486 8.15 1.68 -12.51
N ASP A 487 7.99 2.98 -12.72
CA ASP A 487 8.23 3.62 -14.02
C ASP A 487 8.40 5.13 -13.84
N ASP A 488 9.15 5.73 -14.76
CA ASP A 488 9.45 7.15 -14.76
C ASP A 488 8.63 7.92 -15.81
N PHE A 489 8.40 9.21 -15.59
CA PHE A 489 7.95 10.18 -16.59
C PHE A 489 9.17 10.81 -17.28
N SER A 490 9.16 10.84 -18.62
CA SER A 490 10.20 11.48 -19.41
C SER A 490 9.62 12.23 -20.61
N GLU A 491 10.42 13.12 -21.19
CA GLU A 491 10.08 13.86 -22.39
C GLU A 491 9.72 12.92 -23.56
N GLU A 492 10.53 11.89 -23.79
CA GLU A 492 10.35 10.93 -24.88
C GLU A 492 9.08 10.09 -24.67
N GLY A 493 8.87 9.58 -23.45
CA GLY A 493 7.66 8.81 -23.12
C GLY A 493 6.38 9.63 -23.28
N SER A 494 6.38 10.87 -22.79
CA SER A 494 5.21 11.77 -22.87
C SER A 494 4.79 12.05 -24.31
N VAL A 495 5.76 12.21 -25.20
CA VAL A 495 5.53 12.46 -26.64
C VAL A 495 4.96 11.22 -27.32
N GLU A 496 5.50 10.04 -27.05
CA GLU A 496 4.99 8.83 -27.70
C GLU A 496 3.60 8.44 -27.20
N PHE A 497 3.29 8.60 -25.91
CA PHE A 497 1.92 8.40 -25.43
C PHE A 497 0.92 9.41 -26.03
N ALA A 498 1.36 10.65 -26.27
CA ALA A 498 0.56 11.64 -26.97
C ALA A 498 0.32 11.28 -28.44
N ASN A 499 1.35 10.80 -29.16
CA ASN A 499 1.23 10.33 -30.55
C ASN A 499 0.26 9.15 -30.66
N MET A 500 0.17 8.32 -29.62
CA MET A 500 -0.81 7.23 -29.51
C MET A 500 -2.22 7.71 -29.12
N ASN A 501 -2.41 9.00 -28.84
CA ASN A 501 -3.65 9.57 -28.29
C ASN A 501 -4.11 8.87 -27.01
N ALA A 502 -3.16 8.47 -26.16
CA ALA A 502 -3.47 7.76 -24.93
C ALA A 502 -3.60 8.71 -23.72
N THR A 503 -2.81 9.78 -23.68
CA THR A 503 -2.83 10.79 -22.61
C THR A 503 -3.80 11.94 -22.88
N SER A 504 -4.30 12.55 -21.81
CA SER A 504 -5.17 13.73 -21.91
C SER A 504 -4.45 14.92 -22.53
N ASN A 505 -5.20 15.71 -23.32
CA ASN A 505 -4.67 16.93 -23.94
C ASN A 505 -4.89 18.13 -22.99
N ALA A 506 -3.85 18.51 -22.25
CA ALA A 506 -3.95 19.56 -21.23
C ALA A 506 -4.44 20.91 -21.78
N LYS A 507 -4.13 21.27 -23.03
CA LYS A 507 -4.66 22.51 -23.65
C LYS A 507 -6.17 22.44 -23.85
N ALA A 508 -6.69 21.30 -24.31
CA ALA A 508 -8.12 21.10 -24.48
C ALA A 508 -8.85 21.09 -23.13
N GLU A 509 -8.22 20.49 -22.11
CA GLU A 509 -8.74 20.45 -20.74
C GLU A 509 -8.85 21.84 -20.12
N LEU A 510 -7.79 22.67 -20.21
CA LEU A 510 -7.81 24.06 -19.75
C LEU A 510 -8.86 24.89 -20.52
N ALA A 511 -9.00 24.67 -21.83
CA ALA A 511 -10.04 25.33 -22.62
C ALA A 511 -11.47 24.91 -22.20
N ALA A 512 -11.63 23.72 -21.62
CA ALA A 512 -12.86 23.25 -21.00
C ALA A 512 -13.04 23.72 -19.54
N GLY A 513 -12.13 24.55 -19.02
CA GLY A 513 -12.17 25.09 -17.67
C GLY A 513 -11.68 24.12 -16.59
N ARG A 514 -10.88 23.11 -16.95
CA ARG A 514 -10.37 22.10 -16.02
C ARG A 514 -9.00 22.46 -15.46
N GLU A 515 -8.88 22.41 -14.13
CA GLU A 515 -7.60 22.49 -13.43
C GLU A 515 -6.82 21.17 -13.51
N PRO A 516 -5.47 21.18 -13.40
CA PRO A 516 -4.65 19.96 -13.42
C PRO A 516 -5.14 18.85 -12.49
N SER A 517 -5.62 19.21 -11.29
CA SER A 517 -6.10 18.27 -10.28
C SER A 517 -7.33 17.45 -10.70
N GLU A 518 -8.10 17.91 -11.70
CA GLU A 518 -9.31 17.25 -12.21
C GLU A 518 -9.16 16.67 -13.63
N MET A 519 -7.95 16.74 -14.21
CA MET A 519 -7.65 16.19 -15.54
C MET A 519 -7.61 14.65 -15.56
N SER A 520 -7.34 14.01 -14.42
CA SER A 520 -7.49 12.57 -14.25
C SER A 520 -8.84 12.28 -13.59
N ARG A 521 -9.83 11.88 -14.38
CA ARG A 521 -11.21 11.66 -13.91
C ARG A 521 -11.76 10.34 -14.45
N PRO A 522 -11.36 9.20 -13.87
CA PRO A 522 -11.87 7.90 -14.28
C PRO A 522 -13.39 7.85 -14.20
N THR A 523 -14.01 7.03 -15.05
CA THR A 523 -15.46 6.72 -15.08
C THR A 523 -16.42 7.88 -15.42
N THR A 524 -15.91 9.09 -15.66
CA THR A 524 -16.76 10.27 -15.95
C THR A 524 -17.22 10.35 -17.41
N THR A 525 -18.28 11.12 -17.64
CA THR A 525 -18.81 11.45 -18.98
C THR A 525 -17.75 12.14 -19.86
N THR A 526 -16.90 12.97 -19.27
CA THR A 526 -15.95 13.83 -19.98
C THR A 526 -14.50 13.34 -19.90
N ARG A 527 -14.26 12.09 -19.50
CA ARG A 527 -12.93 11.47 -19.46
C ARG A 527 -12.27 11.49 -20.84
N ALA A 528 -11.01 11.91 -20.92
CA ALA A 528 -10.38 12.32 -22.19
C ALA A 528 -8.97 11.76 -22.43
N GLY A 529 -8.58 10.72 -21.69
CA GLY A 529 -7.22 10.16 -21.74
C GLY A 529 -6.62 10.05 -20.35
N PHE A 530 -5.57 9.24 -20.19
CA PHE A 530 -4.95 9.08 -18.89
C PHE A 530 -3.98 10.22 -18.58
N MET A 531 -3.79 10.50 -17.29
CA MET A 531 -2.76 11.43 -16.80
C MET A 531 -1.48 10.65 -16.52
N GLU A 532 -0.39 10.92 -17.23
CA GLU A 532 0.88 10.22 -17.00
C GLU A 532 1.49 10.60 -15.64
N SER A 533 2.13 9.64 -14.98
CA SER A 533 2.76 9.82 -13.67
C SER A 533 4.08 9.03 -13.57
N GLN A 534 4.77 9.16 -12.43
CA GLN A 534 6.04 8.51 -12.13
C GLN A 534 6.09 8.00 -10.68
N GLY A 535 6.87 6.95 -10.46
CA GLY A 535 7.22 6.46 -9.13
C GLY A 535 7.26 4.93 -9.03
N SER A 536 7.24 4.44 -7.80
CA SER A 536 7.43 3.03 -7.46
C SER A 536 6.50 2.59 -6.33
N GLY A 537 6.20 1.30 -6.26
CA GLY A 537 5.57 0.68 -5.10
C GLY A 537 6.08 -0.74 -4.90
N VAL A 538 6.25 -1.16 -3.65
CA VAL A 538 6.81 -2.47 -3.29
C VAL A 538 6.00 -3.08 -2.15
N GLN A 539 5.79 -4.39 -2.23
CA GLN A 539 5.20 -5.24 -1.21
C GLN A 539 6.21 -6.33 -0.80
N VAL A 540 6.25 -6.65 0.49
CA VAL A 540 6.96 -7.82 1.03
C VAL A 540 5.95 -8.95 1.16
N LEU A 541 6.16 -10.04 0.41
CA LEU A 541 5.33 -11.23 0.46
C LEU A 541 6.06 -12.34 1.20
N MET A 542 5.33 -13.10 2.02
CA MET A 542 5.84 -14.27 2.74
C MET A 542 4.86 -15.44 2.66
N SER A 543 5.35 -16.66 2.86
CA SER A 543 4.45 -17.73 3.30
C SER A 543 3.87 -17.38 4.68
N LEU A 544 2.61 -17.76 4.94
CA LEU A 544 1.98 -17.54 6.25
C LEU A 544 2.80 -18.18 7.36
N ALA A 545 3.37 -19.37 7.13
CA ALA A 545 4.24 -20.04 8.09
C ALA A 545 5.43 -19.17 8.50
N THR A 546 6.14 -18.58 7.52
CA THR A 546 7.28 -17.69 7.78
C THR A 546 6.85 -16.42 8.49
N ALA A 547 5.74 -15.79 8.08
CA ALA A 547 5.24 -14.58 8.72
C ALA A 547 4.84 -14.81 10.18
N LEU A 548 4.18 -15.93 10.48
CA LEU A 548 3.81 -16.32 11.85
C LEU A 548 5.05 -16.65 12.69
N GLU A 549 6.02 -17.39 12.14
CA GLU A 549 7.28 -17.75 12.81
C GLU A 549 8.08 -16.50 13.19
N MET A 550 8.27 -15.59 12.23
CA MET A 550 8.96 -14.33 12.47
C MET A 550 8.15 -13.39 13.35
N GLY A 551 6.82 -13.52 13.36
CA GLY A 551 5.90 -12.58 13.98
C GLY A 551 5.82 -11.25 13.24
N CYS A 552 6.00 -11.26 11.91
CA CYS A 552 5.79 -10.11 11.05
C CYS A 552 4.30 -9.75 11.03
N PRO A 553 3.94 -8.44 10.99
CA PRO A 553 2.55 -8.05 10.82
C PRO A 553 2.02 -8.60 9.49
N ILE A 554 0.79 -9.13 9.49
CA ILE A 554 0.10 -9.58 8.28
C ILE A 554 -0.82 -8.44 7.84
N GLN A 555 -0.45 -7.75 6.77
CA GLN A 555 -1.18 -6.60 6.21
C GLN A 555 -2.42 -7.04 5.45
N ALA A 556 -2.28 -8.11 4.66
CA ALA A 556 -3.34 -8.71 3.86
C ALA A 556 -2.94 -10.11 3.38
N ILE A 557 -3.90 -10.87 2.87
CA ILE A 557 -3.69 -12.20 2.26
C ILE A 557 -3.86 -12.07 0.75
N VAL A 558 -2.94 -12.64 -0.03
CA VAL A 558 -3.11 -12.83 -1.48
C VAL A 558 -3.80 -14.17 -1.70
N ALA A 559 -5.12 -14.14 -1.82
CA ALA A 559 -5.92 -15.37 -1.91
C ALA A 559 -6.02 -15.91 -3.34
N TYR A 560 -5.96 -15.03 -4.35
CA TYR A 560 -5.96 -15.40 -5.75
C TYR A 560 -5.20 -14.36 -6.57
N SER A 561 -4.49 -14.81 -7.59
CA SER A 561 -3.82 -13.96 -8.58
C SER A 561 -3.82 -14.65 -9.93
N SER A 562 -4.04 -13.91 -11.02
CA SER A 562 -3.87 -14.45 -12.37
C SER A 562 -3.67 -13.36 -13.42
N THR A 563 -2.88 -13.65 -14.46
CA THR A 563 -2.77 -12.84 -15.68
C THR A 563 -3.30 -13.54 -16.92
N HIS A 564 -3.82 -12.75 -17.88
CA HIS A 564 -4.55 -13.22 -19.05
C HIS A 564 -4.27 -12.34 -20.26
N THR A 565 -4.03 -12.98 -21.41
CA THR A 565 -4.12 -12.34 -22.73
C THR A 565 -5.55 -12.29 -23.23
N ASP A 566 -5.81 -11.52 -24.29
CA ASP A 566 -7.16 -11.34 -24.83
C ASP A 566 -7.45 -12.29 -25.99
N LYS A 567 -7.12 -11.89 -27.22
CA LYS A 567 -7.51 -12.57 -28.45
C LYS A 567 -6.76 -12.03 -29.67
N GLN A 568 -6.99 -12.62 -30.84
CA GLN A 568 -6.52 -12.07 -32.11
C GLN A 568 -7.00 -10.62 -32.30
N GLY A 569 -6.07 -9.72 -32.61
CA GLY A 569 -6.33 -8.30 -32.84
C GLY A 569 -5.16 -7.63 -33.57
N ARG A 570 -5.33 -6.35 -33.95
CA ARG A 570 -4.29 -5.53 -34.59
C ARG A 570 -3.99 -4.23 -33.84
N SER A 571 -4.54 -4.07 -32.63
CA SER A 571 -4.31 -2.91 -31.76
C SER A 571 -3.69 -3.38 -30.45
N ILE A 572 -2.39 -3.16 -30.28
CA ILE A 572 -1.63 -3.46 -29.05
C ILE A 572 -2.13 -2.69 -27.81
N PRO A 573 -2.51 -1.40 -27.89
CA PRO A 573 -2.96 -0.65 -26.71
C PRO A 573 -4.43 -0.89 -26.34
N ALA A 574 -5.20 -1.64 -27.14
CA ALA A 574 -6.60 -1.88 -26.84
C ALA A 574 -6.75 -2.83 -25.64
N PRO A 575 -7.47 -2.43 -24.57
CA PRO A 575 -7.80 -3.36 -23.49
C PRO A 575 -8.84 -4.37 -23.97
N GLY A 576 -8.78 -5.59 -23.44
CA GLY A 576 -9.76 -6.64 -23.75
C GLY A 576 -10.34 -7.32 -22.52
N HIS A 577 -11.03 -8.43 -22.78
CA HIS A 577 -11.87 -9.14 -21.82
C HIS A 577 -11.23 -10.44 -21.29
N GLY A 578 -9.96 -10.73 -21.59
CA GLY A 578 -9.32 -12.02 -21.26
C GLY A 578 -9.41 -12.40 -19.77
N VAL A 579 -9.27 -11.39 -18.90
CA VAL A 579 -9.38 -11.50 -17.43
C VAL A 579 -10.71 -12.09 -16.97
N MET A 580 -11.78 -11.95 -17.76
CA MET A 580 -13.10 -12.52 -17.44
C MET A 580 -13.05 -14.04 -17.26
N SER A 581 -12.08 -14.73 -17.89
CA SER A 581 -11.86 -16.17 -17.70
C SER A 581 -11.44 -16.55 -16.26
N ALA A 582 -10.98 -15.58 -15.46
CA ALA A 582 -10.68 -15.76 -14.05
C ALA A 582 -11.92 -15.91 -13.16
N ALA A 583 -13.14 -15.68 -13.67
CA ALA A 583 -14.37 -15.67 -12.86
C ALA A 583 -14.60 -16.98 -12.08
N LEU A 584 -14.59 -18.14 -12.75
CA LEU A 584 -14.82 -19.42 -12.08
C LEU A 584 -13.66 -19.85 -11.18
N PRO A 585 -12.37 -19.68 -11.56
CA PRO A 585 -11.25 -19.84 -10.63
C PRO A 585 -11.36 -18.95 -9.39
N LEU A 586 -11.74 -17.68 -9.57
CA LEU A 586 -11.97 -16.73 -8.46
C LEU A 586 -13.09 -17.22 -7.55
N GLN A 587 -14.21 -17.70 -8.10
CA GLN A 587 -15.31 -18.27 -7.32
C GLN A 587 -14.85 -19.47 -6.47
N ARG A 588 -14.03 -20.36 -7.04
CA ARG A 588 -13.45 -21.49 -6.29
C ARG A 588 -12.52 -21.01 -5.18
N SER A 589 -11.71 -19.99 -5.45
CA SER A 589 -10.85 -19.39 -4.45
C SER A 589 -11.67 -18.79 -3.30
N LEU A 590 -12.67 -17.96 -3.59
CA LEU A 590 -13.59 -17.42 -2.58
C LEU A 590 -14.19 -18.54 -1.72
N ALA A 591 -14.72 -19.59 -2.35
CA ALA A 591 -15.31 -20.73 -1.64
C ALA A 591 -14.31 -21.44 -0.70
N SER A 592 -13.02 -21.52 -1.06
CA SER A 592 -11.98 -22.09 -0.18
C SER A 592 -11.75 -21.29 1.11
N TRP A 593 -12.19 -20.03 1.14
CA TRP A 593 -12.16 -19.15 2.31
C TRP A 593 -13.53 -19.03 2.99
N GLY A 594 -14.54 -19.77 2.54
CA GLY A 594 -15.93 -19.63 3.01
C GLY A 594 -16.62 -18.36 2.50
N LEU A 595 -16.05 -17.72 1.47
CA LEU A 595 -16.55 -16.48 0.89
C LEU A 595 -17.38 -16.76 -0.37
N THR A 596 -18.26 -15.82 -0.67
CA THR A 596 -19.06 -15.76 -1.88
C THR A 596 -18.75 -14.49 -2.66
N ALA A 597 -19.36 -14.35 -3.83
CA ALA A 597 -19.27 -13.10 -4.60
C ALA A 597 -19.77 -11.88 -3.81
N ASP A 598 -20.71 -12.06 -2.89
CA ASP A 598 -21.32 -11.00 -2.08
C ASP A 598 -20.39 -10.48 -0.97
N ASP A 599 -19.38 -11.24 -0.57
CA ASP A 599 -18.40 -10.82 0.44
C ASP A 599 -17.32 -9.88 -0.10
N ILE A 600 -17.24 -9.69 -1.42
CA ILE A 600 -16.34 -8.71 -2.04
C ILE A 600 -16.87 -7.31 -1.72
N GLY A 601 -16.19 -6.61 -0.82
CA GLY A 601 -16.62 -5.32 -0.27
C GLY A 601 -16.19 -4.10 -1.08
N ALA A 602 -15.14 -4.24 -1.90
CA ALA A 602 -14.65 -3.19 -2.80
C ALA A 602 -13.94 -3.79 -4.01
N VAL A 603 -13.87 -3.01 -5.09
CA VAL A 603 -12.95 -3.27 -6.21
C VAL A 603 -12.06 -2.04 -6.41
N SER A 604 -10.77 -2.23 -6.61
CA SER A 604 -9.86 -1.21 -7.12
C SER A 604 -9.70 -1.42 -8.61
N MET A 605 -10.22 -0.48 -9.38
CA MET A 605 -10.14 -0.48 -10.83
C MET A 605 -8.79 0.04 -11.30
N HIS A 606 -8.32 -0.45 -12.45
CA HIS A 606 -7.26 0.20 -13.19
C HIS A 606 -7.65 1.64 -13.54
N GLY A 607 -8.89 1.90 -13.94
CA GLY A 607 -9.53 3.23 -13.94
C GLY A 607 -8.63 4.35 -14.45
N THR A 608 -8.35 4.37 -15.75
CA THR A 608 -7.32 5.25 -16.33
C THR A 608 -7.85 6.59 -16.83
N SER A 609 -9.16 6.85 -16.78
CA SER A 609 -9.77 8.02 -17.43
C SER A 609 -9.70 7.97 -18.97
N THR A 610 -9.46 6.79 -19.55
CA THR A 610 -9.61 6.55 -20.99
C THR A 610 -11.01 6.00 -21.28
N ALA A 611 -11.58 6.39 -22.42
CA ALA A 611 -12.91 5.92 -22.83
C ALA A 611 -12.96 4.39 -22.94
N ALA A 612 -11.94 3.79 -23.54
CA ALA A 612 -11.84 2.36 -23.80
C ALA A 612 -11.66 1.54 -22.51
N ASN A 613 -10.70 1.89 -21.65
CA ASN A 613 -10.40 1.12 -20.44
C ASN A 613 -11.59 1.11 -19.48
N ASP A 614 -12.09 2.29 -19.10
CA ASP A 614 -13.04 2.38 -17.99
C ASP A 614 -14.35 1.66 -18.33
N LYS A 615 -14.76 1.70 -19.62
CA LYS A 615 -15.89 0.92 -20.11
C LYS A 615 -15.60 -0.58 -20.13
N ASN A 616 -14.44 -0.99 -20.65
CA ASN A 616 -14.01 -2.38 -20.75
C ASN A 616 -13.95 -3.04 -19.36
N GLU A 617 -13.26 -2.39 -18.43
CA GLU A 617 -13.06 -2.87 -17.07
C GLU A 617 -14.38 -2.98 -16.30
N SER A 618 -15.26 -1.98 -16.41
CA SER A 618 -16.60 -2.05 -15.83
C SER A 618 -17.44 -3.19 -16.40
N HIS A 619 -17.35 -3.43 -17.72
CA HIS A 619 -18.00 -4.58 -18.35
C HIS A 619 -17.45 -5.91 -17.85
N VAL A 620 -16.11 -6.04 -17.74
CA VAL A 620 -15.45 -7.26 -17.24
C VAL A 620 -15.93 -7.58 -15.83
N TYR A 621 -15.87 -6.62 -14.90
CA TYR A 621 -16.38 -6.82 -13.55
C TYR A 621 -17.87 -7.19 -13.54
N HIS A 622 -18.69 -6.50 -14.32
CA HIS A 622 -20.13 -6.75 -14.36
C HIS A 622 -20.45 -8.20 -14.79
N GLU A 623 -19.84 -8.68 -15.87
CA GLU A 623 -20.07 -10.05 -16.35
C GLU A 623 -19.46 -11.09 -15.40
N MET A 624 -18.30 -10.81 -14.81
CA MET A 624 -17.70 -11.69 -13.80
C MET A 624 -18.65 -11.83 -12.60
N PHE A 625 -19.11 -10.74 -12.00
CA PHE A 625 -20.02 -10.74 -10.85
C PHE A 625 -21.33 -11.46 -11.16
N LYS A 626 -21.90 -11.23 -12.35
CA LYS A 626 -23.07 -11.94 -12.83
C LYS A 626 -22.84 -13.44 -12.90
N LEU A 627 -21.69 -13.87 -13.45
CA LEU A 627 -21.34 -15.28 -13.61
C LEU A 627 -21.10 -15.99 -12.27
N ILE A 628 -20.43 -15.32 -11.32
CA ILE A 628 -20.09 -15.91 -10.01
C ILE A 628 -21.22 -15.80 -8.98
N GLY A 629 -22.37 -15.22 -9.36
CA GLY A 629 -23.59 -15.21 -8.57
C GLY A 629 -23.71 -14.07 -7.56
N ARG A 630 -23.14 -12.89 -7.84
CA ARG A 630 -23.38 -11.67 -7.03
C ARG A 630 -24.87 -11.34 -7.00
N SER A 631 -25.41 -11.04 -5.82
CA SER A 631 -26.83 -10.74 -5.65
C SER A 631 -27.24 -9.45 -6.39
N PRO A 632 -28.30 -9.46 -7.22
CA PRO A 632 -28.80 -8.24 -7.87
C PRO A 632 -29.14 -7.15 -6.85
N GLY A 633 -28.71 -5.91 -7.13
CA GLY A 633 -28.85 -4.78 -6.19
C GLY A 633 -27.71 -4.66 -5.17
N HIS A 634 -26.85 -5.66 -5.05
CA HIS A 634 -25.68 -5.64 -4.16
C HIS A 634 -24.44 -5.10 -4.89
N ALA A 635 -24.51 -3.84 -5.33
CA ALA A 635 -23.42 -3.20 -6.06
C ALA A 635 -22.17 -3.01 -5.19
N VAL A 636 -21.00 -3.32 -5.74
CA VAL A 636 -19.72 -3.15 -5.07
C VAL A 636 -19.14 -1.75 -5.35
N PRO A 637 -18.72 -1.01 -4.32
CA PRO A 637 -17.98 0.25 -4.50
C PRO A 637 -16.71 0.05 -5.32
N ALA A 638 -16.54 0.85 -6.35
CA ALA A 638 -15.39 0.84 -7.25
C ALA A 638 -14.49 2.06 -6.99
N MET A 639 -13.28 1.78 -6.52
CA MET A 639 -12.23 2.77 -6.32
C MET A 639 -11.40 2.94 -7.59
N ALA A 640 -10.89 4.14 -7.82
CA ALA A 640 -10.14 4.48 -9.03
C ALA A 640 -9.00 5.46 -8.73
N GLN A 641 -8.06 5.06 -7.86
CA GLN A 641 -6.95 5.86 -7.31
C GLN A 641 -6.23 6.81 -8.29
N LYS A 642 -6.16 6.46 -9.58
CA LYS A 642 -5.48 7.28 -10.60
C LYS A 642 -6.08 8.68 -10.75
N TRP A 643 -7.30 8.92 -10.26
CA TRP A 643 -7.85 10.29 -10.16
C TRP A 643 -6.92 11.22 -9.37
N LEU A 644 -6.25 10.69 -8.33
CA LEU A 644 -5.38 11.43 -7.43
C LEU A 644 -3.91 11.40 -7.86
N CYS A 645 -3.42 10.22 -8.24
CA CYS A 645 -1.98 9.99 -8.46
C CYS A 645 -1.57 10.02 -9.94
N GLY A 646 -2.52 10.08 -10.87
CA GLY A 646 -2.27 9.76 -12.27
C GLY A 646 -1.82 8.31 -12.46
N HIS A 647 -1.19 8.01 -13.59
CA HIS A 647 -0.83 6.67 -14.01
C HIS A 647 0.68 6.48 -14.16
N SER A 648 1.31 5.80 -13.19
CA SER A 648 2.74 5.47 -13.17
C SER A 648 3.10 4.19 -13.91
N LYS A 649 2.42 3.91 -15.02
CA LYS A 649 2.66 2.73 -15.88
C LYS A 649 2.88 1.45 -15.06
N GLY A 650 4.09 0.89 -15.03
CA GLY A 650 4.45 -0.33 -14.30
C GLY A 650 4.25 -0.27 -12.79
N GLY A 651 4.37 0.91 -12.16
CA GLY A 651 4.14 1.09 -10.72
C GLY A 651 2.67 1.22 -10.30
N ALA A 652 1.75 1.38 -11.26
CA ALA A 652 0.39 1.78 -10.97
C ALA A 652 -0.42 0.74 -10.17
N ALA A 653 -0.20 -0.55 -10.40
CA ALA A 653 -0.92 -1.59 -9.66
C ALA A 653 -0.37 -1.79 -8.23
N SER A 654 0.88 -1.42 -7.96
CA SER A 654 1.42 -1.46 -6.59
C SER A 654 0.77 -0.40 -5.71
N TRP A 655 0.53 0.81 -6.23
CA TRP A 655 -0.19 1.85 -5.50
C TRP A 655 -1.65 1.47 -5.24
N ALA A 656 -2.31 0.87 -6.23
CA ALA A 656 -3.67 0.38 -6.10
C ALA A 656 -3.78 -0.81 -5.11
N LEU A 657 -2.75 -1.67 -5.05
CA LEU A 657 -2.66 -2.71 -4.03
C LEU A 657 -2.49 -2.12 -2.63
N ASN A 658 -1.69 -1.06 -2.48
CA ASN A 658 -1.55 -0.33 -1.22
C ASN A 658 -2.88 0.30 -0.79
N GLU A 659 -3.64 0.90 -1.72
CA GLU A 659 -5.02 1.39 -1.49
C GLU A 659 -5.94 0.27 -1.00
N VAL A 660 -5.91 -0.90 -1.64
CA VAL A 660 -6.72 -2.06 -1.23
C VAL A 660 -6.36 -2.52 0.19
N ILE A 661 -5.07 -2.65 0.49
CA ILE A 661 -4.60 -3.05 1.83
C ILE A 661 -5.09 -2.04 2.88
N GLN A 662 -4.89 -0.75 2.64
CA GLN A 662 -5.31 0.31 3.58
C GLN A 662 -6.83 0.36 3.72
N SER A 663 -7.58 0.15 2.63
CA SER A 663 -9.05 0.10 2.66
C SER A 663 -9.58 -1.05 3.52
N LEU A 664 -8.97 -2.25 3.43
CA LEU A 664 -9.29 -3.39 4.29
C LEU A 664 -8.98 -3.08 5.76
N GLN A 665 -7.87 -2.39 6.05
CA GLN A 665 -7.44 -2.07 7.41
C GLN A 665 -8.29 -1.00 8.10
N THR A 666 -8.69 0.04 7.36
CA THR A 666 -9.46 1.16 7.92
C THR A 666 -10.96 1.00 7.71
N SER A 667 -11.38 -0.01 6.94
CA SER A 667 -12.75 -0.19 6.47
C SER A 667 -13.29 1.05 5.72
N ILE A 668 -12.43 1.74 4.97
CA ILE A 668 -12.83 2.91 4.15
C ILE A 668 -12.67 2.54 2.69
N VAL A 669 -13.69 2.79 1.88
CA VAL A 669 -13.58 2.80 0.42
C VAL A 669 -13.33 4.24 -0.01
N ALA A 670 -12.20 4.51 -0.66
CA ALA A 670 -11.87 5.84 -1.15
C ALA A 670 -12.75 6.26 -2.33
N GLY A 671 -13.33 7.47 -2.27
CA GLY A 671 -14.13 8.02 -3.35
C GLY A 671 -13.28 8.63 -4.46
N ASN A 672 -13.72 8.49 -5.71
CA ASN A 672 -13.15 9.24 -6.83
C ASN A 672 -13.68 10.69 -6.79
N ARG A 673 -12.95 11.61 -6.15
CA ARG A 673 -13.41 13.01 -6.00
C ARG A 673 -13.54 13.76 -7.32
N ASN A 674 -12.91 13.26 -8.38
CA ASN A 674 -13.06 13.81 -9.73
C ASN A 674 -14.23 13.18 -10.52
N ALA A 675 -15.03 12.30 -9.89
CA ALA A 675 -16.26 11.75 -10.47
C ALA A 675 -17.41 12.78 -10.44
N ASP A 676 -17.28 13.83 -11.25
CA ASP A 676 -18.24 14.93 -11.36
C ASP A 676 -19.59 14.49 -11.96
N ASP A 677 -19.57 13.71 -13.03
CA ASP A 677 -20.73 13.05 -13.62
C ASP A 677 -20.34 11.68 -14.20
N ILE A 678 -20.98 10.62 -13.70
CA ILE A 678 -20.72 9.26 -14.15
C ILE A 678 -21.26 9.05 -15.55
N SER A 679 -20.42 8.53 -16.44
CA SER A 679 -20.77 8.32 -17.84
C SER A 679 -22.05 7.48 -18.00
N PRO A 680 -23.04 7.92 -18.80
CA PRO A 680 -24.33 7.25 -18.93
C PRO A 680 -24.22 5.77 -19.33
N GLU A 681 -23.23 5.40 -20.12
CA GLU A 681 -23.02 4.01 -20.54
C GLU A 681 -22.63 3.08 -19.38
N LEU A 682 -21.99 3.62 -18.33
CA LEU A 682 -21.58 2.83 -17.17
C LEU A 682 -22.75 2.49 -16.26
N ARG A 683 -23.91 3.16 -16.40
CA ARG A 683 -25.14 2.86 -15.66
C ARG A 683 -25.70 1.47 -16.00
N ASN A 684 -25.29 0.88 -17.12
CA ASN A 684 -25.65 -0.48 -17.49
C ASN A 684 -24.98 -1.54 -16.61
N PHE A 685 -23.89 -1.18 -15.92
CA PHE A 685 -23.10 -2.09 -15.09
C PHE A 685 -23.60 -2.08 -13.64
N SER A 686 -24.80 -2.62 -13.41
CA SER A 686 -25.55 -2.53 -12.14
C SER A 686 -24.89 -3.16 -10.90
N TYR A 687 -23.82 -3.93 -11.09
CA TYR A 687 -23.03 -4.51 -9.99
C TYR A 687 -21.93 -3.58 -9.47
N LEU A 688 -21.72 -2.41 -10.08
CA LEU A 688 -20.69 -1.46 -9.68
C LEU A 688 -21.31 -0.17 -9.16
N LEU A 689 -20.74 0.36 -8.08
CA LEU A 689 -21.07 1.66 -7.50
C LEU A 689 -19.86 2.59 -7.64
N TYR A 690 -19.99 3.62 -8.47
CA TYR A 690 -18.95 4.63 -8.66
C TYR A 690 -19.17 5.78 -7.67
N ALA A 691 -18.46 5.75 -6.54
CA ALA A 691 -18.63 6.75 -5.48
C ALA A 691 -17.70 7.95 -5.69
N SER A 692 -18.24 9.17 -5.57
CA SER A 692 -17.46 10.41 -5.62
C SER A 692 -16.90 10.83 -4.26
N THR A 693 -17.47 10.30 -3.17
CA THR A 693 -17.04 10.54 -1.80
C THR A 693 -16.66 9.22 -1.13
N SER A 694 -15.76 9.29 -0.15
CA SER A 694 -15.33 8.11 0.59
C SER A 694 -16.48 7.52 1.42
N ILE A 695 -16.54 6.19 1.49
CA ILE A 695 -17.59 5.44 2.20
C ILE A 695 -16.95 4.68 3.36
N GLN A 696 -17.40 4.95 4.58
CA GLN A 696 -17.06 4.13 5.75
C GLN A 696 -17.89 2.85 5.73
N ARG A 697 -17.23 1.70 5.78
CA ARG A 697 -17.81 0.36 5.89
C ARG A 697 -17.51 -0.22 7.27
N THR A 698 -18.09 -1.38 7.56
CA THR A 698 -17.68 -2.24 8.67
C THR A 698 -16.56 -3.18 8.19
N VAL A 699 -15.78 -3.72 9.13
CA VAL A 699 -14.74 -4.71 8.82
C VAL A 699 -15.35 -6.01 8.28
N GLN A 700 -16.56 -6.37 8.70
CA GLN A 700 -17.29 -7.53 8.17
C GLN A 700 -17.75 -7.32 6.72
N ASP A 701 -18.06 -6.09 6.33
CA ASP A 701 -18.50 -5.75 4.98
C ASP A 701 -17.34 -5.51 4.01
N LEU A 702 -16.16 -5.15 4.50
CA LEU A 702 -14.95 -4.90 3.73
C LEU A 702 -13.81 -5.80 4.21
N ASN A 703 -14.02 -7.12 4.09
CA ASN A 703 -13.02 -8.14 4.43
C ASN A 703 -12.36 -8.79 3.21
N ALA A 704 -12.85 -8.51 2.00
CA ALA A 704 -12.33 -9.00 0.73
C ALA A 704 -12.45 -7.92 -0.35
N ALA A 705 -11.42 -7.77 -1.19
CA ALA A 705 -11.42 -6.81 -2.28
C ALA A 705 -10.74 -7.38 -3.52
N LEU A 706 -11.17 -6.91 -4.69
CA LEU A 706 -10.50 -7.22 -5.97
C LEU A 706 -9.67 -6.03 -6.44
N LEU A 707 -8.57 -6.33 -7.14
CA LEU A 707 -7.79 -5.37 -7.90
C LEU A 707 -7.62 -5.87 -9.32
N THR A 708 -7.85 -5.03 -10.32
CA THR A 708 -7.55 -5.33 -11.73
C THR A 708 -6.54 -4.36 -12.31
N SER A 709 -5.77 -4.83 -13.28
CA SER A 709 -4.86 -3.98 -14.07
C SER A 709 -4.84 -4.43 -15.53
N PHE A 710 -4.76 -3.48 -16.46
CA PHE A 710 -4.75 -3.74 -17.90
C PHE A 710 -3.58 -3.01 -18.55
N GLY A 711 -2.64 -3.76 -19.09
CA GLY A 711 -1.45 -3.27 -19.79
C GLY A 711 -1.52 -3.43 -21.30
N PHE A 712 -0.79 -2.57 -22.01
CA PHE A 712 -0.55 -2.72 -23.44
C PHE A 712 0.06 -4.09 -23.76
N GLY A 713 -0.29 -4.64 -24.92
CA GLY A 713 0.13 -6.00 -25.30
C GLY A 713 -0.76 -7.09 -24.72
N GLN A 714 -2.01 -6.74 -24.38
CA GLN A 714 -3.01 -7.67 -23.82
C GLN A 714 -2.55 -8.27 -22.49
N VAL A 715 -2.06 -7.45 -21.55
CA VAL A 715 -1.68 -7.93 -20.21
C VAL A 715 -2.78 -7.56 -19.22
N GLY A 716 -3.80 -8.40 -19.12
CA GLY A 716 -4.85 -8.25 -18.12
C GLY A 716 -4.51 -9.02 -16.85
N GLY A 717 -4.75 -8.45 -15.67
CA GLY A 717 -4.47 -9.08 -14.39
C GLY A 717 -5.57 -8.85 -13.37
N ILE A 718 -5.74 -9.80 -12.44
CA ILE A 718 -6.65 -9.69 -11.30
C ILE A 718 -6.04 -10.29 -10.02
N LEU A 719 -6.27 -9.64 -8.87
CA LEU A 719 -5.96 -10.13 -7.53
C LEU A 719 -7.22 -10.20 -6.67
N LEU A 720 -7.32 -11.22 -5.81
CA LEU A 720 -8.20 -11.25 -4.65
C LEU A 720 -7.36 -11.05 -3.39
N VAL A 721 -7.65 -9.99 -2.66
CA VAL A 721 -6.97 -9.61 -1.43
C VAL A 721 -7.94 -9.73 -0.27
N LEU A 722 -7.55 -10.44 0.79
CA LEU A 722 -8.39 -10.66 1.96
C LEU A 722 -7.82 -10.01 3.22
N HIS A 723 -8.70 -9.67 4.14
CA HIS A 723 -8.37 -9.17 5.47
C HIS A 723 -7.63 -10.26 6.29
N PRO A 724 -6.59 -9.90 7.08
CA PRO A 724 -5.80 -10.85 7.87
C PRO A 724 -6.59 -11.75 8.83
N ALA A 725 -7.76 -11.29 9.29
CA ALA A 725 -8.62 -12.05 10.19
C ALA A 725 -8.96 -13.45 9.67
N HIS A 726 -9.03 -13.65 8.34
CA HIS A 726 -9.32 -14.95 7.73
C HIS A 726 -8.30 -16.05 8.05
N VAL A 727 -7.05 -15.68 8.39
CA VAL A 727 -6.04 -16.63 8.87
C VAL A 727 -5.87 -16.59 10.37
N LEU A 728 -5.93 -15.40 10.98
CA LEU A 728 -5.71 -15.23 12.42
C LEU A 728 -6.82 -15.87 13.27
N ALA A 729 -8.06 -15.91 12.79
CA ALA A 729 -9.18 -16.57 13.46
C ALA A 729 -9.04 -18.10 13.53
N ARG A 730 -8.12 -18.68 12.75
CA ARG A 730 -7.89 -20.13 12.65
C ARG A 730 -6.71 -20.60 13.49
N LEU A 731 -5.98 -19.68 14.11
CA LEU A 731 -4.90 -20.00 15.04
C LEU A 731 -5.50 -20.41 16.39
N ALA A 732 -4.81 -21.31 17.09
CA ALA A 732 -5.15 -21.59 18.48
C ALA A 732 -4.92 -20.34 19.35
N ASP A 733 -5.64 -20.19 20.46
CA ASP A 733 -5.59 -18.97 21.27
C ASP A 733 -4.18 -18.69 21.83
N ASP A 734 -3.43 -19.73 22.17
CA ASP A 734 -2.03 -19.62 22.61
C ASP A 734 -1.10 -19.18 21.49
N GLU A 735 -1.24 -19.74 20.29
CA GLU A 735 -0.50 -19.35 19.10
C GLU A 735 -0.79 -17.89 18.71
N LEU A 736 -2.07 -17.50 18.71
CA LEU A 736 -2.51 -16.15 18.41
C LEU A 736 -1.96 -15.14 19.42
N ASN A 737 -1.98 -15.47 20.72
CA ASN A 737 -1.41 -14.62 21.77
C ASN A 737 0.12 -14.51 21.65
N SER A 738 0.80 -15.60 21.33
CA SER A 738 2.24 -15.60 21.05
C SER A 738 2.59 -14.73 19.83
N TYR A 739 1.83 -14.87 18.74
CA TYR A 739 1.95 -14.05 17.55
C TYR A 739 1.71 -12.56 17.85
N ARG A 740 0.63 -12.20 18.58
CA ARG A 740 0.37 -10.82 19.05
C ARG A 740 1.57 -10.25 19.80
N GLY A 741 2.15 -11.02 20.72
CA GLY A 741 3.33 -10.61 21.48
C GLY A 741 4.55 -10.33 20.61
N ARG A 742 4.78 -11.14 19.56
CA ARG A 742 5.87 -10.92 18.60
C ARG A 742 5.62 -9.70 17.70
N VAL A 743 4.40 -9.55 17.16
CA VAL A 743 4.02 -8.40 16.32
C VAL A 743 4.16 -7.09 17.11
N ALA A 744 3.74 -7.05 18.38
CA ALA A 744 3.89 -5.86 19.22
C ALA A 744 5.36 -5.45 19.40
N LYS A 745 6.28 -6.40 19.55
CA LYS A 745 7.73 -6.12 19.60
C LYS A 745 8.23 -5.56 18.28
N ARG A 746 7.82 -6.15 17.16
CA ARG A 746 8.19 -5.67 15.82
C ARG A 746 7.63 -4.29 15.51
N HIS A 747 6.41 -3.97 15.95
CA HIS A 747 5.87 -2.62 15.84
C HIS A 747 6.74 -1.59 16.57
N GLY A 748 7.29 -1.94 17.74
CA GLY A 748 8.29 -1.13 18.43
C GLY A 748 9.53 -0.85 17.57
N ILE A 749 10.03 -1.87 16.84
CA ILE A 749 11.14 -1.72 15.89
C ILE A 749 10.76 -0.78 14.75
N THR A 750 9.60 -0.99 14.11
CA THR A 750 9.08 -0.11 13.04
C THR A 750 8.98 1.33 13.54
N TYR A 751 8.39 1.54 14.71
CA TYR A 751 8.21 2.87 15.31
C TYR A 751 9.56 3.57 15.50
N THR A 752 10.51 2.93 16.18
CA THR A 752 11.84 3.51 16.40
C THR A 752 12.55 3.79 15.07
N ARG A 753 12.44 2.87 14.11
CA ARG A 753 13.15 2.96 12.84
C ARG A 753 12.62 4.08 11.96
N MET A 754 11.29 4.22 11.85
CA MET A 754 10.67 5.28 11.06
C MET A 754 10.89 6.66 11.68
N HIS A 755 10.87 6.78 13.02
CA HIS A 755 11.26 8.04 13.69
C HIS A 755 12.74 8.36 13.47
N SER A 756 13.62 7.36 13.48
CA SER A 756 15.03 7.54 13.12
C SER A 756 15.19 8.07 11.71
N ALA A 757 14.46 7.50 10.74
CA ALA A 757 14.50 7.94 9.35
C ALA A 757 14.15 9.44 9.20
N LEU A 758 13.10 9.91 9.87
CA LEU A 758 12.70 11.33 9.82
C LEU A 758 13.72 12.26 10.50
N THR A 759 14.43 11.78 11.51
CA THR A 759 15.30 12.60 12.37
C THR A 759 16.79 12.56 11.99
N HIS A 760 17.26 11.44 11.45
CA HIS A 760 18.65 11.18 11.07
C HIS A 760 18.83 10.95 9.56
N GLY A 761 17.74 10.76 8.80
CA GLY A 761 17.81 10.51 7.36
C GLY A 761 18.42 9.15 7.02
N ASP A 762 18.13 8.13 7.82
CA ASP A 762 18.86 6.86 7.79
C ASP A 762 18.00 5.66 7.40
N LEU A 763 16.87 5.84 6.69
CA LEU A 763 15.93 4.75 6.35
C LEU A 763 16.59 3.62 5.53
N VAL A 764 17.28 3.99 4.45
CA VAL A 764 18.02 3.09 3.59
C VAL A 764 19.41 2.90 4.20
N GLN A 765 19.68 1.70 4.69
CA GLN A 765 20.98 1.31 5.23
C GLN A 765 21.70 0.39 4.24
N VAL A 766 22.58 0.98 3.43
CA VAL A 766 23.41 0.24 2.48
C VAL A 766 24.35 -0.71 3.24
N LYS A 767 24.49 -1.94 2.75
CA LYS A 767 25.38 -2.96 3.28
C LYS A 767 26.72 -2.93 2.56
N ASP A 768 27.81 -2.92 3.34
CA ASP A 768 29.18 -2.91 2.79
C ASP A 768 29.70 -4.30 2.43
N SER A 769 29.11 -5.36 3.00
CA SER A 769 29.54 -6.74 2.78
C SER A 769 28.39 -7.74 2.92
N PRO A 770 28.44 -8.90 2.23
CA PRO A 770 27.51 -10.02 2.44
C PRO A 770 27.45 -10.47 3.91
N PRO A 771 26.39 -11.20 4.33
CA PRO A 771 26.27 -11.71 5.69
C PRO A 771 27.23 -12.87 5.99
N TYR A 772 28.08 -13.29 5.04
CA TYR A 772 29.09 -14.33 5.21
C TYR A 772 30.47 -13.83 4.77
N PRO A 773 31.55 -14.28 5.43
CA PRO A 773 32.90 -14.18 4.90
C PRO A 773 33.04 -14.92 3.57
N ALA A 774 33.95 -14.47 2.71
CA ALA A 774 34.19 -15.08 1.40
C ALA A 774 34.53 -16.58 1.50
N GLU A 775 35.27 -16.98 2.54
CA GLU A 775 35.61 -18.38 2.80
C GLU A 775 34.41 -19.28 3.19
N LEU A 776 33.29 -18.69 3.60
CA LEU A 776 32.07 -19.43 3.96
C LEU A 776 31.00 -19.40 2.88
N GLU A 777 31.19 -18.67 1.78
CA GLU A 777 30.18 -18.48 0.72
C GLU A 777 29.65 -19.83 0.21
N ASP A 778 30.54 -20.68 -0.33
CA ASP A 778 30.16 -22.01 -0.84
C ASP A 778 29.49 -22.88 0.23
N ALA A 779 30.00 -22.84 1.46
CA ALA A 779 29.50 -23.66 2.55
C ALA A 779 28.10 -23.22 3.02
N VAL A 780 27.82 -21.91 2.98
CA VAL A 780 26.48 -21.36 3.23
C VAL A 780 25.55 -21.75 2.09
N LEU A 781 25.92 -21.49 0.84
CA LEU A 781 25.06 -21.73 -0.32
C LEU A 781 24.66 -23.20 -0.50
N GLN A 782 25.56 -24.13 -0.19
CA GLN A 782 25.31 -25.57 -0.35
C GLN A 782 24.52 -26.18 0.82
N ASN A 783 24.46 -25.51 1.97
CA ASN A 783 23.85 -26.04 3.18
C ASN A 783 22.51 -25.38 3.47
N LEU A 784 21.41 -26.06 3.09
CA LEU A 784 20.05 -25.57 3.28
C LEU A 784 19.68 -25.30 4.76
N ASN A 785 20.41 -25.88 5.72
CA ASN A 785 20.22 -25.64 7.15
C ASN A 785 21.04 -24.45 7.68
N ALA A 786 21.92 -23.85 6.88
CA ALA A 786 22.69 -22.68 7.29
C ALA A 786 21.74 -21.51 7.63
N ARG A 787 21.96 -20.89 8.78
CA ARG A 787 21.26 -19.70 9.25
C ARG A 787 22.27 -18.66 9.77
N ALA A 788 21.94 -17.40 9.60
CA ALA A 788 22.68 -16.29 10.19
C ALA A 788 22.31 -16.17 11.67
N GLY A 789 23.26 -15.70 12.48
CA GLY A 789 23.03 -15.38 13.88
C GLY A 789 23.23 -13.89 14.15
N SER A 790 22.54 -13.37 15.15
CA SER A 790 22.75 -12.00 15.62
C SER A 790 24.18 -11.78 16.09
N THR A 791 24.71 -10.59 15.81
CA THR A 791 26.07 -10.16 16.12
C THR A 791 26.08 -9.10 17.22
N THR A 792 27.24 -8.84 17.82
CA THR A 792 27.40 -7.83 18.87
C THR A 792 27.16 -6.40 18.39
N SER A 793 27.23 -6.15 17.08
CA SER A 793 26.91 -4.87 16.45
C SER A 793 25.42 -4.70 16.10
N GLY A 794 24.57 -5.69 16.41
CA GLY A 794 23.14 -5.63 16.13
C GLY A 794 22.75 -5.94 14.68
N THR A 795 23.63 -6.58 13.91
CA THR A 795 23.33 -7.13 12.56
C THR A 795 23.38 -8.67 12.57
N TRP A 796 23.14 -9.32 11.42
CA TRP A 796 23.12 -10.78 11.27
C TRP A 796 24.23 -11.26 10.34
N ALA A 797 24.93 -12.33 10.75
CA ALA A 797 25.98 -12.93 9.94
C ALA A 797 26.09 -14.45 10.16
N PHE A 798 26.53 -15.16 9.13
CA PHE A 798 26.89 -16.57 9.18
C PHE A 798 28.27 -16.74 9.83
N LYS A 799 28.39 -17.71 10.74
CA LYS A 799 29.63 -18.00 11.46
C LYS A 799 29.86 -19.51 11.51
N ALA A 800 31.13 -19.91 11.42
CA ALA A 800 31.52 -21.29 11.63
C ALA A 800 31.47 -21.65 13.14
N PRO A 801 31.12 -22.90 13.51
CA PRO A 801 30.64 -23.96 12.61
C PRO A 801 29.20 -23.71 12.15
N LEU A 802 28.93 -23.96 10.86
CA LEU A 802 27.57 -23.94 10.32
C LEU A 802 26.76 -25.13 10.86
N ALA A 803 25.43 -25.05 10.76
CA ALA A 803 24.54 -26.17 11.07
C ALA A 803 24.91 -27.42 10.25
N ALA A 804 24.63 -28.61 10.77
CA ALA A 804 24.85 -29.83 10.01
C ALA A 804 24.01 -29.83 8.72
N PHE A 805 24.58 -30.36 7.64
CA PHE A 805 23.86 -30.54 6.38
C PHE A 805 22.56 -31.33 6.61
N PRO A 806 21.51 -31.08 5.80
CA PRO A 806 20.34 -31.94 5.77
C PRO A 806 20.78 -33.39 5.59
N ALA A 807 20.23 -34.31 6.38
CA ALA A 807 20.52 -35.72 6.23
C ALA A 807 20.17 -36.15 4.80
N LEU A 808 21.17 -36.59 4.03
CA LEU A 808 20.93 -37.18 2.72
C LEU A 808 20.04 -38.41 2.93
N ALA A 809 19.01 -38.55 2.10
CA ALA A 809 18.22 -39.77 2.08
C ALA A 809 19.14 -40.94 1.70
N GLU A 810 19.63 -41.68 2.71
CA GLU A 810 20.43 -42.87 2.47
C GLU A 810 19.55 -43.90 1.75
N ARG A 811 19.79 -44.11 0.46
CA ARG A 811 19.50 -45.42 -0.15
C ARG A 811 20.43 -46.42 0.52
N LYS A 812 19.97 -47.04 1.61
CA LYS A 812 20.64 -48.20 2.20
C LYS A 812 20.75 -49.31 1.15
N THR A 813 21.87 -49.34 0.44
CA THR A 813 22.42 -50.60 -0.06
C THR A 813 23.02 -51.28 1.16
N VAL A 814 22.34 -52.32 1.65
CA VAL A 814 22.71 -53.00 2.90
C VAL A 814 24.03 -53.75 2.70
N ALA A 815 25.14 -53.09 3.02
CA ALA A 815 26.32 -53.77 3.54
C ALA A 815 26.28 -53.57 5.07
N LYS A 816 25.97 -54.64 5.81
CA LYS A 816 25.80 -54.60 7.27
C LYS A 816 27.08 -54.09 7.94
N SER A 817 27.01 -52.96 8.64
CA SER A 817 28.11 -52.49 9.50
C SER A 817 28.19 -53.31 10.78
N THR A 818 29.38 -53.41 11.37
CA THR A 818 29.67 -54.09 12.64
C THR A 818 28.86 -53.53 13.82
N THR A 819 28.56 -52.23 13.82
CA THR A 819 27.68 -51.58 14.80
C THR A 819 26.21 -52.00 14.64
N ALA A 820 25.74 -52.22 13.42
CA ALA A 820 24.41 -52.78 13.18
C ALA A 820 24.32 -54.25 13.62
N ILE A 821 25.42 -55.00 13.57
CA ILE A 821 25.50 -56.38 14.09
C ILE A 821 25.49 -56.39 15.62
N GLU A 822 26.15 -55.43 16.28
CA GLU A 822 26.09 -55.27 17.75
C GLU A 822 24.73 -54.74 18.22
N GLN A 823 24.09 -53.83 17.48
CA GLN A 823 22.70 -53.44 17.71
C GLN A 823 21.72 -54.58 17.41
N GLU A 824 21.91 -55.39 16.37
CA GLU A 824 21.13 -56.62 16.15
C GLU A 824 21.35 -57.63 17.28
N ALA A 825 22.57 -57.77 17.82
CA ALA A 825 22.85 -58.65 18.95
C ALA A 825 22.28 -58.10 20.28
N GLY A 826 22.27 -56.78 20.45
CA GLY A 826 21.63 -56.08 21.56
C GLY A 826 20.10 -56.16 21.48
N ILE A 827 19.52 -55.93 20.31
CA ILE A 827 18.09 -56.10 20.02
C ILE A 827 17.71 -57.58 20.11
N ALA A 828 18.53 -58.53 19.64
CA ALA A 828 18.28 -59.96 19.80
C ALA A 828 18.36 -60.41 21.28
N ARG A 829 19.22 -59.78 22.10
CA ARG A 829 19.23 -59.94 23.56
C ARG A 829 18.03 -59.28 24.24
N MET A 830 17.55 -58.15 23.74
CA MET A 830 16.39 -57.41 24.26
C MET A 830 15.06 -58.03 23.82
N MET A 831 15.04 -58.71 22.67
CA MET A 831 13.95 -59.53 22.11
C MET A 831 13.89 -60.92 22.75
N ALA A 832 14.97 -61.38 23.40
CA ALA A 832 14.97 -62.61 24.17
C ALA A 832 14.05 -62.46 25.41
N GLY A 833 12.79 -62.86 25.27
CA GLY A 833 11.74 -62.70 26.29
C GLY A 833 10.56 -61.82 25.85
N VAL A 834 10.61 -61.20 24.66
CA VAL A 834 9.49 -60.41 24.12
C VAL A 834 8.44 -61.34 23.52
N GLN A 835 7.23 -61.30 24.09
CA GLN A 835 6.08 -62.12 23.73
C GLN A 835 5.05 -61.39 22.86
N GLY A 836 5.28 -60.12 22.54
CA GLY A 836 4.39 -59.30 21.70
C GLY A 836 4.99 -57.92 21.44
N VAL A 837 4.77 -57.39 20.23
CA VAL A 837 5.22 -56.06 19.81
C VAL A 837 4.03 -55.30 19.25
N GLY A 838 3.89 -54.05 19.66
CA GLY A 838 2.91 -53.13 19.10
C GLY A 838 3.61 -51.85 18.66
N VAL A 839 3.29 -51.42 17.45
CA VAL A 839 3.75 -50.14 16.90
C VAL A 839 2.52 -49.34 16.53
N ASP A 840 2.53 -48.08 16.90
CA ASP A 840 1.46 -47.15 16.58
C ASP A 840 2.01 -45.78 16.22
N VAL A 841 1.35 -45.13 15.25
CA VAL A 841 1.71 -43.81 14.74
C VAL A 841 0.43 -43.00 14.64
N GLU A 842 0.42 -41.85 15.29
CA GLU A 842 -0.70 -40.92 15.31
C GLU A 842 -0.30 -39.60 14.64
N ASP A 843 -1.19 -39.05 13.82
CA ASP A 843 -1.03 -37.71 13.23
C ASP A 843 -1.48 -36.67 14.26
N MET A 844 -0.54 -35.81 14.69
CA MET A 844 -0.83 -34.78 15.69
C MET A 844 -1.84 -33.74 15.20
N ASN A 845 -1.89 -33.47 13.89
CA ASN A 845 -2.81 -32.51 13.30
C ASN A 845 -4.25 -33.03 13.31
N ALA A 846 -4.42 -34.34 13.11
CA ALA A 846 -5.73 -34.99 13.15
C ALA A 846 -6.16 -35.39 14.58
N PHE A 847 -5.26 -35.32 15.55
CA PHE A 847 -5.53 -35.77 16.91
C PHE A 847 -6.49 -34.81 17.65
N PRO A 848 -7.62 -35.31 18.20
CA PRO A 848 -8.67 -34.48 18.80
C PRO A 848 -8.34 -34.08 20.24
N ALA A 849 -7.21 -33.41 20.44
CA ALA A 849 -6.73 -32.96 21.75
C ALA A 849 -7.69 -31.99 22.46
N ASP A 850 -8.43 -31.20 21.68
CA ASP A 850 -9.35 -30.17 22.19
C ASP A 850 -10.76 -30.73 22.48
N ASN A 851 -11.01 -32.01 22.17
CA ASN A 851 -12.29 -32.66 22.45
C ASN A 851 -12.27 -33.28 23.86
N GLU A 852 -12.80 -32.54 24.83
CA GLU A 852 -12.87 -32.99 26.24
C GLU A 852 -13.56 -34.35 26.41
N THR A 853 -14.59 -34.65 25.61
CA THR A 853 -15.25 -35.97 25.65
C THR A 853 -14.30 -37.09 25.23
N PHE A 854 -13.46 -36.85 24.21
CA PHE A 854 -12.43 -37.82 23.80
C PHE A 854 -11.35 -37.98 24.88
N ILE A 855 -10.90 -36.87 25.47
CA ILE A 855 -9.85 -36.85 26.50
C ILE A 855 -10.30 -37.58 27.76
N GLU A 856 -11.46 -37.22 28.33
CA GLU A 856 -11.98 -37.83 29.56
C GLU A 856 -12.26 -39.34 29.41
N ARG A 857 -12.60 -39.76 28.19
CA ARG A 857 -12.91 -41.15 27.86
C ARG A 857 -11.68 -42.03 27.72
N ASN A 858 -10.55 -41.48 27.27
CA ASN A 858 -9.36 -42.26 26.91
C ASN A 858 -8.16 -42.08 27.85
N PHE A 859 -8.16 -41.03 28.69
CA PHE A 859 -7.04 -40.71 29.59
C PHE A 859 -7.49 -40.71 31.05
N THR A 860 -6.56 -41.04 31.95
CA THR A 860 -6.78 -40.91 33.40
C THR A 860 -6.58 -39.45 33.84
N PRO A 861 -7.12 -39.03 34.99
CA PRO A 861 -6.89 -37.70 35.52
C PRO A 861 -5.41 -37.33 35.66
N ALA A 862 -4.55 -38.30 36.02
CA ALA A 862 -3.11 -38.10 36.17
C ALA A 862 -2.43 -37.84 34.81
N GLU A 863 -2.84 -38.54 33.75
CA GLU A 863 -2.37 -38.29 32.39
C GLU A 863 -2.80 -36.92 31.89
N ILE A 864 -4.06 -36.54 32.14
CA ILE A 864 -4.60 -35.23 31.75
C ILE A 864 -3.81 -34.11 32.43
N THR A 865 -3.59 -34.21 33.75
CA THR A 865 -2.77 -33.24 34.49
C THR A 865 -1.35 -33.15 33.93
N TYR A 866 -0.72 -34.29 33.63
CA TYR A 866 0.61 -34.27 33.04
C TYR A 866 0.62 -33.59 31.66
N CYS A 867 -0.28 -33.99 30.76
CA CYS A 867 -0.29 -33.53 29.38
C CYS A 867 -0.53 -32.03 29.30
N ARG A 868 -1.49 -31.51 30.07
CA ARG A 868 -1.79 -30.08 30.14
C ARG A 868 -0.65 -29.25 30.74
N ALA A 869 0.26 -29.86 31.49
CA ALA A 869 1.42 -29.18 32.06
C ALA A 869 2.65 -29.19 31.12
N GLN A 870 2.58 -29.83 29.94
CA GLN A 870 3.69 -29.83 28.98
C GLN A 870 3.69 -28.58 28.10
N PRO A 871 4.86 -28.19 27.55
CA PRO A 871 4.97 -27.08 26.60
C PRO A 871 4.05 -27.22 25.37
N ASP A 872 3.88 -28.46 24.89
CA ASP A 872 2.91 -28.81 23.85
C ASP A 872 1.98 -29.90 24.37
N ALA A 873 0.79 -29.49 24.80
CA ALA A 873 -0.21 -30.39 25.35
C ALA A 873 -0.76 -31.36 24.28
N ARG A 874 -0.94 -30.91 23.04
CA ARG A 874 -1.46 -31.73 21.93
C ARG A 874 -0.49 -32.86 21.59
N ALA A 875 0.79 -32.55 21.41
CA ALA A 875 1.83 -33.55 21.17
C ALA A 875 1.94 -34.55 22.32
N SER A 876 1.83 -34.07 23.56
CA SER A 876 1.89 -34.90 24.76
C SER A 876 0.70 -35.85 24.89
N PHE A 877 -0.52 -35.40 24.55
CA PHE A 877 -1.70 -36.26 24.48
C PHE A 877 -1.60 -37.28 23.35
N CYS A 878 -1.22 -36.82 22.15
CA CYS A 878 -1.08 -37.66 20.97
C CYS A 878 -0.05 -38.78 21.18
N GLY A 879 1.13 -38.45 21.72
CA GLY A 879 2.16 -39.45 22.03
C GLY A 879 1.76 -40.47 23.08
N ARG A 880 0.97 -40.08 24.08
CA ARG A 880 0.40 -41.04 25.04
C ARG A 880 -0.69 -41.90 24.43
N PHE A 881 -1.50 -41.36 23.55
CA PHE A 881 -2.52 -42.15 22.86
C PHE A 881 -1.86 -43.20 21.96
N ALA A 882 -0.84 -42.80 21.18
CA ALA A 882 -0.02 -43.73 20.41
C ALA A 882 0.59 -44.82 21.31
N ALA A 883 1.06 -44.46 22.50
CA ALA A 883 1.57 -45.43 23.48
C ALA A 883 0.50 -46.41 23.98
N LYS A 884 -0.73 -45.95 24.23
CA LYS A 884 -1.86 -46.80 24.62
C LYS A 884 -2.23 -47.78 23.51
N GLU A 885 -2.30 -47.32 22.27
CA GLU A 885 -2.55 -48.15 21.08
C GLU A 885 -1.42 -49.16 20.85
N ALA A 886 -0.16 -48.74 21.00
CA ALA A 886 0.99 -49.63 20.92
C ALA A 886 0.93 -50.73 22.00
N VAL A 887 0.61 -50.39 23.25
CA VAL A 887 0.43 -51.39 24.33
C VAL A 887 -0.73 -52.32 24.03
N PHE A 888 -1.85 -51.79 23.55
CA PHE A 888 -3.01 -52.59 23.15
C PHE A 888 -2.66 -53.61 22.06
N LYS A 889 -1.94 -53.18 21.02
CA LYS A 889 -1.43 -54.06 19.95
C LYS A 889 -0.44 -55.11 20.49
N ALA A 890 0.46 -54.72 21.40
CA ALA A 890 1.43 -55.62 22.02
C ALA A 890 0.77 -56.71 22.90
N MET A 891 -0.42 -56.46 23.45
CA MET A 891 -1.21 -57.48 24.16
C MET A 891 -1.71 -58.60 23.24
N GLY A 892 -1.93 -58.31 21.95
CA GLY A 892 -2.41 -59.28 20.96
C GLY A 892 -3.86 -59.74 21.21
N VAL A 893 -4.68 -58.88 21.82
CA VAL A 893 -6.08 -59.17 22.16
C VAL A 893 -7.04 -58.60 21.11
N PRO A 894 -8.17 -59.27 20.80
CA PRO A 894 -9.15 -58.74 19.84
C PRO A 894 -9.75 -57.40 20.30
N SER A 895 -9.93 -56.47 19.36
CA SER A 895 -10.60 -55.19 19.62
C SER A 895 -12.05 -55.38 20.05
N LYS A 896 -12.50 -54.58 21.03
CA LYS A 896 -13.91 -54.47 21.44
C LYS A 896 -14.68 -53.43 20.59
N GLY A 897 -14.12 -53.00 19.46
CA GLY A 897 -14.68 -52.00 18.53
C GLY A 897 -13.97 -50.65 18.63
N ALA A 898 -14.10 -49.82 17.60
CA ALA A 898 -13.44 -48.51 17.48
C ALA A 898 -13.82 -47.50 18.58
N ALA A 899 -14.91 -47.76 19.33
CA ALA A 899 -15.37 -46.92 20.42
C ALA A 899 -14.95 -47.43 21.81
N ALA A 900 -14.11 -48.45 21.94
CA ALA A 900 -13.64 -48.91 23.23
C ALA A 900 -12.75 -47.84 23.92
N PRO A 901 -12.94 -47.56 25.22
CA PRO A 901 -12.12 -46.59 25.93
C PRO A 901 -10.71 -47.13 26.19
N MET A 902 -9.69 -46.32 25.94
CA MET A 902 -8.28 -46.67 26.16
C MET A 902 -7.76 -46.31 27.57
N ARG A 903 -8.67 -45.87 28.45
CA ARG A 903 -8.35 -45.37 29.80
C ARG A 903 -7.80 -46.44 30.75
N ASP A 904 -8.11 -47.70 30.51
CA ASP A 904 -7.62 -48.83 31.31
C ASP A 904 -6.09 -49.06 31.15
N ILE A 905 -5.48 -48.49 30.10
CA ILE A 905 -4.04 -48.51 29.87
C ILE A 905 -3.49 -47.12 30.24
N GLU A 906 -2.83 -46.99 31.38
CA GLU A 906 -2.28 -45.70 31.84
C GLU A 906 -0.79 -45.59 31.53
N ILE A 907 -0.37 -44.44 31.01
CA ILE A 907 1.01 -44.12 30.62
C ILE A 907 1.51 -42.89 31.38
N LEU A 908 2.29 -43.12 32.43
CA LEU A 908 2.88 -42.06 33.27
C LEU A 908 4.41 -42.00 33.11
N PRO A 909 5.02 -40.82 33.26
CA PRO A 909 6.48 -40.70 33.24
C PRO A 909 7.12 -41.44 34.43
N SER A 910 8.31 -42.00 34.24
CA SER A 910 9.17 -42.50 35.32
C SER A 910 10.64 -42.20 35.02
N PRO A 911 11.55 -42.26 36.00
CA PRO A 911 12.98 -42.01 35.80
C PRO A 911 13.66 -42.92 34.75
N THR A 912 13.05 -44.07 34.45
CA THR A 912 13.55 -45.05 33.48
C THR A 912 12.76 -45.07 32.17
N GLY A 913 11.89 -44.08 31.94
CA GLY A 913 11.01 -43.99 30.76
C GLY A 913 9.51 -44.10 31.07
N PRO A 914 8.62 -44.08 30.07
CA PRO A 914 7.18 -44.21 30.27
C PRO A 914 6.83 -45.54 30.96
N LYS A 915 6.10 -45.46 32.07
CA LYS A 915 5.61 -46.63 32.81
C LYS A 915 4.17 -46.91 32.40
N VAL A 916 3.93 -48.17 32.02
CA VAL A 916 2.59 -48.69 31.71
C VAL A 916 1.96 -49.27 32.99
N THR A 917 0.78 -48.80 33.35
CA THR A 917 -0.05 -49.37 34.41
C THR A 917 -1.37 -49.83 33.80
N LEU A 918 -1.68 -51.12 33.92
CA LEU A 918 -2.96 -51.66 33.44
C LEU A 918 -3.97 -51.72 34.59
N SER A 919 -5.20 -51.35 34.31
CA SER A 919 -6.34 -51.45 35.23
C SER A 919 -7.56 -52.05 34.53
N GLY A 920 -8.65 -52.24 35.27
CA GLY A 920 -9.93 -52.62 34.69
C GLY A 920 -9.89 -53.90 33.85
N GLU A 921 -10.43 -53.83 32.63
CA GLU A 921 -10.47 -54.95 31.69
C GLU A 921 -9.10 -55.19 31.04
N ALA A 922 -8.31 -54.15 30.77
CA ALA A 922 -6.97 -54.32 30.18
C ALA A 922 -6.05 -55.18 31.08
N ALA A 923 -6.16 -55.02 32.41
CA ALA A 923 -5.44 -55.85 33.37
C ALA A 923 -5.91 -57.31 33.38
N LYS A 924 -7.23 -57.58 33.19
CA LYS A 924 -7.77 -58.94 33.16
C LYS A 924 -7.38 -59.71 31.89
N VAL A 925 -7.27 -59.02 30.76
CA VAL A 925 -7.01 -59.65 29.46
C VAL A 925 -5.49 -59.76 29.20
N SER A 926 -4.68 -58.95 29.90
CA SER A 926 -3.23 -59.14 29.98
C SER A 926 -2.92 -60.35 30.86
N LYS A 927 -2.05 -61.27 30.40
CA LYS A 927 -1.65 -62.43 31.22
C LYS A 927 -0.98 -61.92 32.51
N GLU A 928 -1.33 -62.50 33.67
CA GLU A 928 -1.00 -62.01 35.04
C GLU A 928 0.49 -61.69 35.33
N THR A 929 1.42 -62.05 34.44
CA THR A 929 2.86 -61.78 34.55
C THR A 929 3.44 -60.87 33.45
N SER A 930 2.61 -60.19 32.64
CA SER A 930 3.09 -59.38 31.51
C SER A 930 3.60 -58.00 31.95
N SER A 931 4.84 -57.65 31.63
CA SER A 931 5.38 -56.30 31.78
C SER A 931 5.56 -55.64 30.40
N PHE A 932 5.48 -54.30 30.33
CA PHE A 932 5.60 -53.56 29.08
C PHE A 932 6.74 -52.55 29.14
N LEU A 933 7.59 -52.56 28.13
CA LEU A 933 8.50 -51.45 27.83
C LEU A 933 7.90 -50.63 26.70
N VAL A 934 7.73 -49.33 26.94
CA VAL A 934 7.21 -48.38 25.96
C VAL A 934 8.24 -47.30 25.70
N SER A 935 8.47 -47.02 24.42
CA SER A 935 9.15 -45.81 23.96
C SER A 935 8.18 -44.94 23.20
N ILE A 936 8.23 -43.63 23.45
CA ILE A 936 7.40 -42.62 22.79
C ILE A 936 8.35 -41.59 22.20
N SER A 937 8.15 -41.24 20.94
CA SER A 937 8.78 -40.06 20.34
C SER A 937 7.75 -39.33 19.51
N HIS A 938 7.76 -38.01 19.56
CA HIS A 938 6.97 -37.17 18.67
C HIS A 938 7.91 -36.24 17.91
N ALA A 939 7.62 -36.04 16.62
CA ALA A 939 8.26 -35.07 15.73
C ALA A 939 7.19 -34.08 15.26
N ASP A 940 7.50 -33.14 14.37
CA ASP A 940 6.66 -31.97 14.05
C ASP A 940 5.20 -32.28 13.64
N SER A 941 4.92 -33.46 13.06
CA SER A 941 3.55 -33.82 12.60
C SER A 941 3.04 -35.17 13.09
N VAL A 942 3.88 -36.00 13.71
CA VAL A 942 3.52 -37.36 14.09
C VAL A 942 4.05 -37.74 15.46
N ALA A 943 3.27 -38.53 16.19
CA ALA A 943 3.72 -39.22 17.37
C ALA A 943 3.81 -40.73 17.10
N ILE A 944 4.93 -41.35 17.42
CA ILE A 944 5.14 -42.79 17.28
C ILE A 944 5.43 -43.39 18.65
N ALA A 945 4.83 -44.55 18.89
CA ALA A 945 5.14 -45.36 20.05
C ALA A 945 5.40 -46.81 19.68
N VAL A 946 6.32 -47.42 20.41
CA VAL A 946 6.65 -48.84 20.31
C VAL A 946 6.53 -49.46 21.69
N ALA A 947 5.72 -50.50 21.80
CA ALA A 947 5.51 -51.25 23.03
C ALA A 947 5.99 -52.69 22.85
N HIS A 948 6.82 -53.16 23.78
CA HIS A 948 7.25 -54.56 23.89
C HIS A 948 6.61 -55.19 25.11
N ARG A 949 5.86 -56.28 24.92
CA ARG A 949 5.38 -57.12 26.00
C ARG A 949 6.45 -58.13 26.37
N ILE A 950 6.94 -58.07 27.59
CA ILE A 950 7.94 -58.99 28.14
C ILE A 950 7.22 -60.02 29.02
N GLY A 951 7.51 -61.30 28.80
CA GLY A 951 7.05 -62.38 29.67
C GLY A 951 7.78 -62.34 31.00
N GLY A 952 7.03 -62.39 32.11
CA GLY A 952 7.60 -62.48 33.46
C GLY A 952 8.35 -63.77 33.73
#